data_AF-A0A2N2FG88-F1
#
_entry.id   AF-A0A2N2FG88-F1
#
_cell.length_a   1.000
_cell.length_b   1.000
_cell.length_c   1.000
_cell.angle_alpha   90.00
_cell.angle_beta   90.00
_cell.angle_gamma   90.00
#
_symmetry.space_group_name_H-M   'P 1'
#
loop_
_entity.id
_entity.type
_entity.pdbx_description
1 polymer ?
#
loop_
_entity_poly.entity_id
_entity_poly.type
_entity_poly.pdbx_seq_one_letter_code
_entity_poly.pdbx_strand_id
1 'polypeptide(L)'
;MEYPIWHLTTLGGGFWIALIGTFHVFLAHFAVGGGLYLTLSEIYARRQNSPALLAHVKKHTRFFLLITMVAGGVTGVGIWFIIGLLSPQATSTLIKTFVYGFATEWVFFLCEIVALLVYYYGFERLSPRDHIRMGWLYFLFALLSLFTINGIVGFMLTPGKWLVTHNFWDGFFNPTFWPQAVLRTAISLTLAGLFGFVTATRIPDEDGDQGDARERMVRLAAAWTLLPLFVCFAAGWWYIKALPDAQQQMVLLRSARITGFVRDFQYFGAAAAIGALLLAVRLPRAVRFPLALCVLLTGWGLIGSFEFVREAARKPYLIYGHTYSNGIQVGADKAVGEAGYLAQAKWARIKSVTPENRLAAGAELFQHQCASCHSIGGPMNDIKPWAATLTADGLAGLLEALNLANPAMPPFVGNKAEREALAAYLTEGLLGIPPVAESPVVLAELPTPAPAFDPQKDEYVLLAWSGLGMHMIVESQGVFTLRPALAELSAQLIKRGDSPSKVTEGVELTCAVEGAKEGGGQPVDMKILEGRDWFQAPAIRISPRGASGVFNPYPLVTVEARDAATKTVLARTRAVLPVSDEVGCASCHGGAKAGSVTGAGISPETGQNILRIHDRMNRTSLASQVRAGKTVACTSCHADPLTGAEGKDGLLGISAALHGFHASTLKGQGPESCARCHPSRPDGATRFLRGLHGQVLDCTTCHGALEDHAVGLLKRELETNKRGAKRLLSQITPQSGPQDKIPPRTAWAQTPDCLACHQEFGAPDPSRAFGNWTKAAPDRFKSRLDEMGALSCPACHGAQHALYPAVNPYGADRDNIQPLQYQKLARPMGARGNCAVCHKVAKTDSLHHPNMIRKP
;
A
#
# COMPACT_ATOMS: atom_id res chain seq x y z
N MET A 1 16.66 -17.49 -14.73
CA MET A 1 17.81 -17.29 -13.81
C MET A 1 18.89 -18.27 -14.19
N GLU A 2 20.09 -17.75 -14.48
CA GLU A 2 21.20 -18.52 -15.05
C GLU A 2 22.14 -19.09 -13.98
N TYR A 3 22.06 -18.61 -12.74
CA TYR A 3 23.05 -18.85 -11.69
C TYR A 3 22.46 -19.51 -10.44
N PRO A 4 23.28 -20.26 -9.66
CA PRO A 4 22.87 -20.82 -8.38
C PRO A 4 22.68 -19.72 -7.33
N ILE A 5 21.92 -20.03 -6.27
CA ILE A 5 21.58 -19.09 -5.20
C ILE A 5 22.29 -19.48 -3.91
N TRP A 6 22.82 -18.47 -3.22
CA TRP A 6 23.40 -18.66 -1.90
C TRP A 6 22.35 -18.44 -0.80
N HIS A 7 22.01 -19.50 -0.07
CA HIS A 7 21.01 -19.46 1.00
C HIS A 7 21.57 -18.85 2.28
N LEU A 8 21.03 -17.70 2.68
CA LEU A 8 21.52 -16.93 3.84
C LEU A 8 20.50 -16.73 4.96
N THR A 9 19.24 -17.11 4.75
CA THR A 9 18.12 -17.11 5.71
C THR A 9 18.08 -15.86 6.62
N THR A 10 18.79 -15.87 7.76
CA THR A 10 18.89 -14.77 8.73
C THR A 10 19.77 -13.60 8.27
N LEU A 11 20.89 -13.86 7.60
CA LEU A 11 21.80 -12.82 7.09
C LEU A 11 21.52 -12.46 5.61
N GLY A 12 20.33 -12.82 5.13
CA GLY A 12 19.79 -12.37 3.84
C GLY A 12 19.42 -10.89 3.84
N GLY A 13 18.73 -10.44 2.79
CA GLY A 13 18.18 -9.10 2.72
C GLY A 13 19.18 -7.94 2.63
N GLY A 14 20.33 -8.20 2.00
CA GLY A 14 21.35 -7.20 1.69
C GLY A 14 22.37 -6.93 2.80
N PHE A 15 22.36 -7.70 3.90
CA PHE A 15 23.21 -7.46 5.07
C PHE A 15 24.70 -7.44 4.72
N TRP A 16 25.15 -8.48 4.01
CA TRP A 16 26.55 -8.59 3.60
C TRP A 16 27.01 -7.48 2.67
N ILE A 17 26.14 -7.04 1.76
CA ILE A 17 26.42 -5.89 0.86
C ILE A 17 26.57 -4.62 1.68
N ALA A 18 25.68 -4.36 2.63
CA ALA A 18 25.77 -3.20 3.50
C ALA A 18 27.03 -3.23 4.38
N LEU A 19 27.35 -4.39 4.96
CA LEU A 19 28.52 -4.58 5.82
C LEU A 19 29.82 -4.32 5.05
N ILE A 20 30.05 -5.04 3.95
CA ILE A 20 31.30 -4.90 3.19
C ILE A 20 31.36 -3.56 2.46
N GLY A 21 30.24 -3.11 1.90
CA GLY A 21 30.15 -1.89 1.13
C GLY A 21 30.47 -0.67 1.98
N THR A 22 29.92 -0.57 3.20
CA THR A 22 30.23 0.56 4.08
C THR A 22 31.64 0.50 4.63
N PHE A 23 32.13 -0.68 5.01
CA PHE A 23 33.47 -0.87 5.56
C PHE A 23 34.57 -0.55 4.53
N HIS A 24 34.53 -1.21 3.38
CA HIS A 24 35.56 -1.06 2.35
C HIS A 24 35.56 0.36 1.77
N VAL A 25 34.38 0.91 1.46
CA VAL A 25 34.27 2.25 0.86
C VAL A 25 34.81 3.31 1.82
N PHE A 26 34.59 3.17 3.14
CA PHE A 26 35.18 4.06 4.14
C PHE A 26 36.72 4.07 4.11
N LEU A 27 37.34 2.88 4.02
CA LEU A 27 38.80 2.76 3.92
C LEU A 27 39.34 3.23 2.56
N ALA A 28 38.66 2.89 1.46
CA ALA A 28 39.05 3.30 0.12
C ALA A 28 38.97 4.82 -0.05
N HIS A 29 37.93 5.47 0.48
CA HIS A 29 37.81 6.94 0.42
C HIS A 29 38.89 7.62 1.27
N PHE A 30 39.24 7.04 2.42
CA PHE A 30 40.40 7.50 3.20
C PHE A 30 41.72 7.35 2.41
N ALA A 31 41.93 6.27 1.66
CA ALA A 31 43.09 6.09 0.79
C ALA A 31 43.23 7.25 -0.21
N VAL A 32 42.15 7.58 -0.92
CA VAL A 32 42.15 8.66 -1.92
C VAL A 32 42.46 10.03 -1.29
N GLY A 33 41.72 10.42 -0.25
CA GLY A 33 41.91 11.73 0.36
C GLY A 33 43.21 11.84 1.15
N GLY A 34 43.59 10.75 1.83
CA GLY A 34 44.80 10.68 2.63
C GLY A 34 46.08 10.79 1.81
N GLY A 35 46.06 10.35 0.54
CA GLY A 35 47.18 10.57 -0.39
C GLY A 35 47.53 12.03 -0.60
N LEU A 36 46.51 12.86 -0.86
CA LEU A 36 46.71 14.32 -0.99
C LEU A 36 47.08 14.93 0.35
N TYR A 37 46.43 14.50 1.44
CA TYR A 37 46.72 14.98 2.79
C TYR A 37 48.17 14.73 3.21
N LEU A 38 48.71 13.54 2.94
CA LEU A 38 50.11 13.19 3.21
C LEU A 38 51.07 14.13 2.46
N THR A 39 50.87 14.25 1.15
CA THR A 39 51.72 15.05 0.27
C THR A 39 51.72 16.51 0.67
N LEU A 40 50.54 17.09 0.94
CA LEU A 40 50.42 18.49 1.34
C LEU A 40 50.90 18.73 2.78
N SER A 41 50.70 17.77 3.69
CA SER A 41 51.22 17.85 5.06
C SER A 41 52.74 17.79 5.10
N GLU A 42 53.36 17.01 4.21
CA GLU A 42 54.81 17.00 4.06
C GLU A 42 55.34 18.33 3.52
N ILE A 43 54.73 18.86 2.45
CA ILE A 43 55.08 20.17 1.90
C ILE A 43 54.97 21.24 2.99
N TYR A 44 53.90 21.20 3.77
CA TYR A 44 53.69 22.09 4.91
C TYR A 44 54.79 21.92 5.98
N ALA A 45 55.09 20.69 6.41
CA ALA A 45 56.13 20.40 7.40
C ALA A 45 57.51 20.91 6.97
N ARG A 46 57.85 20.72 5.68
CA ARG A 46 59.11 21.18 5.09
C ARG A 46 59.16 22.71 4.96
N ARG A 47 58.08 23.37 4.55
CA ARG A 47 57.99 24.84 4.49
C ARG A 47 58.15 25.49 5.87
N GLN A 48 57.59 24.85 6.90
CA GLN A 48 57.71 25.30 8.28
C GLN A 48 59.05 24.90 8.92
N ASN A 49 59.95 24.21 8.18
CA ASN A 49 61.23 23.69 8.67
C ASN A 49 61.10 22.97 10.04
N SER A 50 60.03 22.17 10.23
CA SER A 50 59.74 21.54 11.51
C SER A 50 60.00 20.02 11.47
N PRO A 51 61.06 19.54 12.15
CA PRO A 51 61.32 18.10 12.31
C PRO A 51 60.17 17.36 12.98
N ALA A 52 59.52 17.96 13.98
CA ALA A 52 58.38 17.37 14.68
C ALA A 52 57.19 17.11 13.74
N LEU A 53 56.86 18.06 12.85
CA LEU A 53 55.81 17.87 11.84
C LEU A 53 56.20 16.78 10.84
N LEU A 54 57.45 16.75 10.37
CA LEU A 54 57.90 15.73 9.41
C LEU A 54 57.90 14.33 10.03
N ALA A 55 58.32 14.20 11.29
CA ALA A 55 58.25 12.95 12.05
C ALA A 55 56.79 12.48 12.24
N HIS A 56 55.87 13.40 12.50
CA HIS A 56 54.45 13.11 12.53
C HIS A 56 53.94 12.61 11.17
N VAL A 57 54.28 13.27 10.06
CA VAL A 57 53.89 12.84 8.72
C VAL A 57 54.40 11.44 8.41
N LYS A 58 55.66 11.11 8.76
CA LYS A 58 56.21 9.74 8.62
C LYS A 58 55.41 8.72 9.44
N LYS A 59 55.05 9.05 10.69
CA LYS A 59 54.24 8.18 11.56
C LYS A 59 52.80 8.02 11.04
N HIS A 60 52.18 9.10 10.55
CA HIS A 60 50.87 9.06 9.91
C HIS A 60 50.91 8.22 8.63
N THR A 61 51.98 8.31 7.84
CA THR A 61 52.18 7.48 6.64
C THR A 61 52.20 5.99 6.99
N ARG A 62 52.85 5.59 8.09
CA ARG A 62 52.81 4.19 8.57
C ARG A 62 51.39 3.76 8.92
N PHE A 63 50.66 4.59 9.65
CA PHE A 63 49.26 4.34 10.02
C PHE A 63 48.38 4.21 8.79
N PHE A 64 48.52 5.16 7.86
CA PHE A 64 47.85 5.18 6.57
C PHE A 64 48.10 3.89 5.80
N LEU A 65 49.37 3.52 5.58
CA LEU A 65 49.78 2.30 4.88
C LEU A 65 49.13 1.04 5.47
N LEU A 66 49.15 0.86 6.80
CA LEU A 66 48.57 -0.33 7.42
C LEU A 66 47.05 -0.41 7.23
N ILE A 67 46.35 0.73 7.32
CA ILE A 67 44.89 0.75 7.19
C ILE A 67 44.45 0.64 5.73
N THR A 68 45.04 1.40 4.83
CA THR A 68 44.58 1.50 3.44
C THR A 68 45.08 0.33 2.58
N MET A 69 46.35 -0.05 2.70
CA MET A 69 46.91 -1.14 1.92
C MET A 69 46.45 -2.51 2.42
N VAL A 70 46.57 -2.78 3.73
CA VAL A 70 46.26 -4.12 4.27
C VAL A 70 44.77 -4.30 4.45
N ALA A 71 44.11 -3.50 5.29
CA ALA A 71 42.69 -3.66 5.54
C ALA A 71 41.85 -3.25 4.32
N GLY A 72 42.20 -2.17 3.63
CA GLY A 72 41.55 -1.76 2.39
C GLY A 72 41.71 -2.80 1.27
N GLY A 73 42.92 -3.31 1.03
CA GLY A 73 43.17 -4.34 0.01
C GLY A 73 42.39 -5.63 0.26
N VAL A 74 42.43 -6.17 1.48
CA VAL A 74 41.70 -7.41 1.85
C VAL A 74 40.19 -7.23 1.69
N THR A 75 39.64 -6.09 2.12
CA THR A 75 38.20 -5.83 2.00
C THR A 75 37.76 -5.54 0.57
N GLY A 76 38.65 -5.05 -0.29
CA GLY A 76 38.38 -4.87 -1.72
C GLY A 76 38.19 -6.21 -2.44
N VAL A 77 39.07 -7.18 -2.15
CA VAL A 77 38.89 -8.57 -2.60
C VAL A 77 37.58 -9.15 -2.04
N GLY A 78 37.28 -8.88 -0.78
CA GLY A 78 36.03 -9.30 -0.13
C GLY A 78 34.76 -8.83 -0.85
N ILE A 79 34.74 -7.61 -1.39
CA ILE A 79 33.60 -7.11 -2.19
C ILE A 79 33.34 -8.02 -3.39
N TRP A 80 34.37 -8.40 -4.14
CA TRP A 80 34.24 -9.21 -5.35
C TRP A 80 33.59 -10.57 -5.07
N PHE A 81 34.00 -11.24 -4.00
CA PHE A 81 33.37 -12.49 -3.57
C PHE A 81 31.89 -12.28 -3.20
N ILE A 82 31.58 -11.23 -2.44
CA ILE A 82 30.22 -10.96 -1.97
C ILE A 82 29.29 -10.62 -3.13
N ILE A 83 29.68 -9.74 -4.06
CA ILE A 83 28.82 -9.39 -5.21
C ILE A 83 28.71 -10.56 -6.20
N GLY A 84 29.74 -11.40 -6.32
CA GLY A 84 29.73 -12.60 -7.15
C GLY A 84 28.72 -13.63 -6.66
N LEU A 85 28.62 -13.83 -5.34
CA LEU A 85 27.70 -14.80 -4.73
C LEU A 85 26.26 -14.26 -4.58
N LEU A 86 26.10 -12.98 -4.24
CA LEU A 86 24.79 -12.40 -3.95
C LEU A 86 24.09 -11.81 -5.16
N SER A 87 24.82 -11.41 -6.20
CA SER A 87 24.27 -10.75 -7.37
C SER A 87 24.96 -11.18 -8.67
N PRO A 88 25.08 -12.49 -8.93
CA PRO A 88 25.89 -13.01 -10.05
C PRO A 88 25.45 -12.47 -11.41
N GLN A 89 24.15 -12.29 -11.66
CA GLN A 89 23.65 -11.72 -12.91
C GLN A 89 24.12 -10.28 -13.13
N ALA A 90 24.02 -9.44 -12.11
CA ALA A 90 24.45 -8.04 -12.19
C ALA A 90 25.97 -7.97 -12.32
N THR A 91 26.70 -8.76 -11.53
CA THR A 91 28.16 -8.86 -11.60
C THR A 91 28.63 -9.33 -12.99
N SER A 92 27.98 -10.32 -13.58
CA SER A 92 28.27 -10.78 -14.94
C SER A 92 28.04 -9.67 -15.98
N THR A 93 26.95 -8.91 -15.84
CA THR A 93 26.67 -7.76 -16.72
C THR A 93 27.76 -6.70 -16.60
N LEU A 94 28.15 -6.34 -15.37
CA LEU A 94 29.22 -5.37 -15.13
C LEU A 94 30.56 -5.81 -15.73
N ILE A 95 30.92 -7.09 -15.59
CA ILE A 95 32.16 -7.63 -16.18
C ILE A 95 32.09 -7.58 -17.71
N LYS A 96 31.01 -8.05 -18.32
CA LYS A 96 30.86 -8.04 -19.79
C LYS A 96 30.92 -6.64 -20.38
N THR A 97 30.40 -5.65 -19.64
CA THR A 97 30.42 -4.25 -20.09
C THR A 97 31.75 -3.56 -19.78
N PHE A 98 32.34 -3.78 -18.60
CA PHE A 98 33.43 -2.94 -18.06
C PHE A 98 34.70 -3.70 -17.67
N VAL A 99 34.96 -4.90 -18.21
CA VAL A 99 36.16 -5.69 -17.87
C VAL A 99 37.45 -4.88 -17.96
N TYR A 100 37.62 -4.07 -19.02
CA TYR A 100 38.79 -3.21 -19.17
C TYR A 100 38.78 -2.00 -18.22
N GLY A 101 37.62 -1.52 -17.81
CA GLY A 101 37.51 -0.50 -16.75
C GLY A 101 38.01 -1.03 -15.42
N PHE A 102 37.57 -2.22 -15.01
CA PHE A 102 38.06 -2.88 -13.79
C PHE A 102 39.56 -3.20 -13.87
N ALA A 103 40.05 -3.71 -15.01
CA ALA A 103 41.48 -3.95 -15.18
C ALA A 103 42.31 -2.67 -15.06
N THR A 104 41.81 -1.56 -15.60
CA THR A 104 42.46 -0.24 -15.48
C THR A 104 42.50 0.23 -14.03
N GLU A 105 41.41 0.10 -13.28
CA GLU A 105 41.38 0.39 -11.84
C GLU A 105 42.43 -0.44 -11.08
N TRP A 106 42.57 -1.73 -11.39
CA TRP A 106 43.54 -2.60 -10.72
C TRP A 106 44.99 -2.19 -11.00
N VAL A 107 45.28 -1.71 -12.21
CA VAL A 107 46.59 -1.15 -12.55
C VAL A 107 46.86 0.12 -11.74
N PHE A 108 45.88 1.03 -11.64
CA PHE A 108 46.02 2.22 -10.80
C PHE A 108 46.22 1.85 -9.33
N PHE A 109 45.47 0.88 -8.80
CA PHE A 109 45.64 0.38 -7.44
C PHE A 109 47.03 -0.23 -7.19
N LEU A 110 47.58 -0.98 -8.16
CA LEU A 110 48.95 -1.50 -8.05
C LEU A 110 49.97 -0.35 -8.02
N CYS A 111 49.84 0.61 -8.93
CA CYS A 111 50.71 1.79 -8.97
C CYS A 111 50.61 2.61 -7.68
N GLU A 112 49.40 2.73 -7.11
CA GLU A 112 49.13 3.34 -5.82
C GLU A 112 49.90 2.62 -4.69
N ILE A 113 49.83 1.30 -4.59
CA ILE A 113 50.56 0.51 -3.59
C ILE A 113 52.08 0.72 -3.72
N VAL A 114 52.61 0.60 -4.93
CA VAL A 114 54.05 0.77 -5.19
C VAL A 114 54.50 2.17 -4.80
N ALA A 115 53.75 3.20 -5.20
CA ALA A 115 54.04 4.58 -4.83
C ALA A 115 54.02 4.79 -3.31
N LEU A 116 53.04 4.21 -2.60
CA LEU A 116 52.95 4.33 -1.15
C LEU A 116 54.13 3.66 -0.41
N LEU A 117 54.54 2.48 -0.87
CA LEU A 117 55.67 1.77 -0.29
C LEU A 117 56.98 2.55 -0.49
N VAL A 118 57.21 3.05 -1.71
CA VAL A 118 58.39 3.86 -2.01
C VAL A 118 58.36 5.18 -1.25
N TYR A 119 57.20 5.80 -1.11
CA TYR A 119 57.00 6.99 -0.26
C TYR A 119 57.37 6.67 1.19
N TYR A 120 56.75 5.67 1.81
CA TYR A 120 56.99 5.34 3.22
C TYR A 120 58.46 4.97 3.53
N TYR A 121 59.09 4.12 2.72
CA TYR A 121 60.48 3.72 2.91
C TYR A 121 61.48 4.77 2.39
N GLY A 122 61.00 5.77 1.64
CA GLY A 122 61.80 6.80 1.00
C GLY A 122 62.13 8.02 1.88
N PHE A 123 61.51 8.17 3.05
CA PHE A 123 61.67 9.35 3.92
C PHE A 123 63.13 9.73 4.22
N GLU A 124 64.03 8.75 4.33
CA GLU A 124 65.46 8.93 4.60
C GLU A 124 66.35 8.63 3.38
N ARG A 125 65.78 8.09 2.30
CA ARG A 125 66.54 7.59 1.13
C ARG A 125 66.38 8.46 -0.11
N LEU A 126 65.28 9.19 -0.24
CA LEU A 126 64.97 10.03 -1.39
C LEU A 126 65.26 11.50 -1.10
N SER A 127 65.58 12.25 -2.16
CA SER A 127 65.60 13.71 -2.08
C SER A 127 64.19 14.23 -1.73
N PRO A 128 64.05 15.37 -1.03
CA PRO A 128 62.74 15.93 -0.70
C PRO A 128 61.83 16.14 -1.92
N ARG A 129 62.42 16.52 -3.07
CA ARG A 129 61.70 16.71 -4.33
C ARG A 129 61.12 15.40 -4.85
N ASP A 130 61.91 14.34 -4.85
CA ASP A 130 61.48 13.03 -5.36
C ASP A 130 60.51 12.33 -4.41
N HIS A 131 60.69 12.53 -3.11
CA HIS A 131 59.74 12.05 -2.10
C HIS A 131 58.35 12.70 -2.26
N ILE A 132 58.28 14.03 -2.42
CA ILE A 132 57.01 14.73 -2.69
C ILE A 132 56.41 14.30 -4.04
N ARG A 133 57.22 14.09 -5.09
CA ARG A 133 56.74 13.55 -6.36
C ARG A 133 56.08 12.19 -6.18
N MET A 134 56.65 11.32 -5.35
CA MET A 134 56.05 10.01 -5.06
C MET A 134 54.69 10.14 -4.36
N GLY A 135 54.55 11.10 -3.44
CA GLY A 135 53.26 11.44 -2.83
C GLY A 135 52.20 11.91 -3.86
N TRP A 136 52.60 12.76 -4.80
CA TRP A 136 51.71 13.20 -5.90
C TRP A 136 51.33 12.06 -6.85
N LEU A 137 52.25 11.15 -7.15
CA LEU A 137 51.96 9.96 -7.95
C LEU A 137 50.95 9.07 -7.25
N TYR A 138 51.13 8.81 -5.95
CA TYR A 138 50.15 8.07 -5.14
C TYR A 138 48.76 8.71 -5.25
N PHE A 139 48.66 10.03 -4.99
CA PHE A 139 47.38 10.72 -5.04
C PHE A 139 46.73 10.64 -6.43
N LEU A 140 47.52 10.83 -7.49
CA LEU A 140 47.03 10.73 -8.87
C LEU A 140 46.44 9.34 -9.13
N PHE A 141 47.15 8.27 -8.79
CA PHE A 141 46.65 6.91 -9.01
C PHE A 141 45.42 6.61 -8.15
N ALA A 142 45.40 7.02 -6.89
CA ALA A 142 44.22 6.84 -6.03
C ALA A 142 42.99 7.60 -6.58
N LEU A 143 43.17 8.82 -7.09
CA LEU A 143 42.11 9.60 -7.72
C LEU A 143 41.63 8.95 -9.04
N LEU A 144 42.54 8.39 -9.84
CA LEU A 144 42.20 7.67 -11.07
C LEU A 144 41.49 6.35 -10.80
N SER A 145 41.85 5.64 -9.73
CA SER A 145 41.10 4.47 -9.24
C SER A 145 39.67 4.88 -8.88
N LEU A 146 39.49 5.94 -8.09
CA LEU A 146 38.17 6.47 -7.72
C LEU A 146 37.36 6.89 -8.96
N PHE A 147 37.98 7.60 -9.90
CA PHE A 147 37.35 8.04 -11.15
C PHE A 147 36.85 6.86 -11.97
N THR A 148 37.64 5.79 -12.05
CA THR A 148 37.32 4.59 -12.83
C THR A 148 36.17 3.80 -12.21
N ILE A 149 36.25 3.48 -10.91
CA ILE A 149 35.19 2.73 -10.24
C ILE A 149 33.89 3.52 -10.10
N ASN A 150 33.98 4.86 -10.02
CA ASN A 150 32.82 5.74 -10.00
C ASN A 150 31.95 5.57 -11.25
N GLY A 151 32.54 5.47 -12.45
CA GLY A 151 31.78 5.25 -13.67
C GLY A 151 31.00 3.93 -13.66
N ILE A 152 31.63 2.87 -13.18
CA ILE A 152 31.03 1.53 -13.14
C ILE A 152 29.92 1.44 -12.07
N VAL A 153 30.12 2.05 -10.90
CA VAL A 153 29.11 2.02 -9.82
C VAL A 153 27.96 2.99 -10.11
N GLY A 154 28.25 4.15 -10.71
CA GLY A 154 27.24 5.12 -11.16
C GLY A 154 26.31 4.53 -12.22
N PHE A 155 26.86 3.73 -13.14
CA PHE A 155 26.12 3.01 -14.17
C PHE A 155 24.97 2.16 -13.60
N MET A 156 25.16 1.51 -12.44
CA MET A 156 24.12 0.67 -11.83
C MET A 156 22.85 1.48 -11.48
N LEU A 157 23.00 2.76 -11.14
CA LEU A 157 21.89 3.65 -10.79
C LEU A 157 21.33 4.41 -12.00
N THR A 158 22.21 4.86 -12.90
CA THR A 158 21.81 5.62 -14.09
C THR A 158 22.48 5.09 -15.37
N PRO A 159 22.13 3.91 -15.89
CA PRO A 159 22.80 3.37 -17.08
C PRO A 159 22.60 4.25 -18.34
N GLY A 160 21.63 5.16 -18.34
CA GLY A 160 21.48 6.18 -19.37
C GLY A 160 21.29 5.57 -20.76
N LYS A 161 22.04 6.09 -21.75
CA LYS A 161 21.95 5.65 -23.15
C LYS A 161 22.41 4.21 -23.36
N TRP A 162 23.19 3.64 -22.44
CA TRP A 162 23.67 2.27 -22.53
C TRP A 162 22.54 1.24 -22.66
N LEU A 163 21.36 1.51 -22.10
CA LEU A 163 20.19 0.63 -22.22
C LEU A 163 19.78 0.36 -23.68
N VAL A 164 20.19 1.23 -24.61
CA VAL A 164 19.92 1.10 -26.04
C VAL A 164 21.21 0.82 -26.82
N THR A 165 22.29 1.54 -26.52
CA THR A 165 23.52 1.48 -27.33
C THR A 165 24.44 0.32 -26.96
N HIS A 166 24.33 -0.18 -25.73
CA HIS A 166 25.29 -1.11 -25.11
C HIS A 166 26.76 -0.66 -25.19
N ASN A 167 27.01 0.63 -25.47
CA ASN A 167 28.34 1.18 -25.65
C ASN A 167 29.04 1.45 -24.32
N PHE A 168 30.31 1.05 -24.20
CA PHE A 168 31.12 1.23 -22.98
C PHE A 168 31.06 2.67 -22.44
N TRP A 169 31.26 3.68 -23.28
CA TRP A 169 31.37 5.08 -22.85
C TRP A 169 30.04 5.69 -22.45
N ASP A 170 28.95 5.29 -23.11
CA ASP A 170 27.60 5.71 -22.73
C ASP A 170 27.21 5.21 -21.33
N GLY A 171 27.69 4.01 -20.96
CA GLY A 171 27.49 3.47 -19.62
C GLY A 171 28.45 4.08 -18.60
N PHE A 172 29.73 4.24 -18.97
CA PHE A 172 30.77 4.76 -18.08
C PHE A 172 30.51 6.22 -17.70
N PHE A 173 30.30 7.10 -18.69
CA PHE A 173 29.93 8.50 -18.49
C PHE A 173 28.41 8.66 -18.36
N ASN A 174 27.85 7.92 -17.41
CA ASN A 174 26.43 7.98 -17.07
C ASN A 174 25.99 9.38 -16.61
N PRO A 175 24.68 9.70 -16.63
CA PRO A 175 24.16 11.01 -16.23
C PRO A 175 24.62 11.49 -14.84
N THR A 176 24.90 10.56 -13.93
CA THR A 176 25.36 10.89 -12.58
C THR A 176 26.88 10.84 -12.38
N PHE A 177 27.66 10.55 -13.42
CA PHE A 177 29.10 10.34 -13.31
C PHE A 177 29.81 11.48 -12.60
N TRP A 178 29.66 12.70 -13.13
CA TRP A 178 30.34 13.91 -12.62
C TRP A 178 29.89 14.33 -11.22
N PRO A 179 28.58 14.46 -10.91
CA PRO A 179 28.17 14.78 -9.56
C PRO A 179 28.61 13.74 -8.54
N GLN A 180 28.58 12.45 -8.90
CA GLN A 180 29.04 11.37 -8.02
C GLN A 180 30.55 11.43 -7.81
N ALA A 181 31.34 11.70 -8.85
CA ALA A 181 32.79 11.83 -8.74
C ALA A 181 33.17 12.97 -7.80
N VAL A 182 32.60 14.17 -8.00
CA VAL A 182 32.87 15.33 -7.14
C VAL A 182 32.43 15.06 -5.69
N LEU A 183 31.26 14.45 -5.50
CA LEU A 183 30.77 14.08 -4.18
C LEU A 183 31.70 13.10 -3.48
N ARG A 184 32.09 12.01 -4.15
CA ARG A 184 32.98 10.99 -3.56
C ARG A 184 34.36 11.57 -3.26
N THR A 185 34.93 12.37 -4.16
CA THR A 185 36.21 13.06 -3.90
C THR A 185 36.09 14.00 -2.69
N ALA A 186 35.02 14.79 -2.59
CA ALA A 186 34.80 15.67 -1.44
C ALA A 186 34.71 14.88 -0.12
N ILE A 187 33.99 13.76 -0.11
CA ILE A 187 33.92 12.86 1.05
C ILE A 187 35.31 12.29 1.38
N SER A 188 36.06 11.81 0.38
CA SER A 188 37.44 11.32 0.57
C SER A 188 38.34 12.34 1.27
N LEU A 189 38.30 13.60 0.82
CA LEU A 189 39.08 14.68 1.42
C LEU A 189 38.62 14.99 2.86
N THR A 190 37.31 14.99 3.13
CA THR A 190 36.77 15.10 4.50
C THR A 190 37.28 13.97 5.39
N LEU A 191 37.26 12.72 4.92
CA LEU A 191 37.75 11.57 5.69
C LEU A 191 39.25 11.69 6.00
N ALA A 192 40.05 12.24 5.09
CA ALA A 192 41.47 12.49 5.34
C ALA A 192 41.68 13.38 6.58
N GLY A 193 40.88 14.44 6.73
CA GLY A 193 40.87 15.27 7.93
C GLY A 193 40.44 14.50 9.19
N LEU A 194 39.38 13.70 9.09
CA LEU A 194 38.88 12.90 10.22
C LEU A 194 39.91 11.90 10.76
N PHE A 195 40.58 11.16 9.87
CA PHE A 195 41.68 10.28 10.26
C PHE A 195 42.93 11.06 10.69
N GLY A 196 43.15 12.24 10.11
CA GLY A 196 44.18 13.19 10.52
C GLY A 196 44.09 13.51 12.02
N PHE A 197 42.89 13.79 12.54
CA PHE A 197 42.68 14.06 13.97
C PHE A 197 43.21 12.95 14.87
N VAL A 198 42.92 11.68 14.57
CA VAL A 198 43.29 10.52 15.40
C VAL A 198 44.80 10.46 15.64
N THR A 199 45.59 10.78 14.62
CA THR A 199 47.05 10.79 14.73
C THR A 199 47.59 12.13 15.24
N ALA A 200 46.98 13.25 14.85
CA ALA A 200 47.42 14.59 15.23
C ALA A 200 47.26 14.83 16.73
N THR A 201 46.18 14.35 17.36
CA THR A 201 45.97 14.49 18.81
C THR A 201 46.97 13.69 19.65
N ARG A 202 47.76 12.79 19.04
CA ARG A 202 48.80 11.98 19.69
C ARG A 202 50.21 12.55 19.50
N ILE A 203 50.35 13.74 18.93
CA ILE A 203 51.63 14.46 18.87
C ILE A 203 51.99 14.90 20.30
N PRO A 204 53.18 14.53 20.82
CA PRO A 204 53.68 14.98 22.13
C PRO A 204 53.75 16.52 22.24
N ASP A 205 53.84 17.03 23.46
CA ASP A 205 54.14 18.44 23.69
C ASP A 205 55.66 18.55 23.73
N GLU A 206 56.20 19.51 22.99
CA GLU A 206 57.61 19.86 23.02
C GLU A 206 57.72 21.29 23.56
N ASP A 207 58.72 21.57 24.40
CA ASP A 207 58.96 22.90 24.94
C ASP A 207 59.77 23.75 23.93
N GLY A 208 59.41 25.04 23.76
CA GLY A 208 60.09 26.00 22.86
C GLY A 208 59.31 26.38 21.59
N ASP A 209 59.97 27.05 20.62
CA ASP A 209 59.38 27.58 19.37
C ASP A 209 58.73 26.51 18.44
N GLN A 210 58.98 25.22 18.70
CA GLN A 210 58.40 24.08 17.99
C GLN A 210 57.14 23.50 18.65
N GLY A 211 56.73 24.00 19.82
CA GLY A 211 55.69 23.44 20.70
C GLY A 211 54.23 23.50 20.22
N ASP A 212 53.95 24.06 19.03
CA ASP A 212 52.58 24.16 18.47
C ASP A 212 52.30 23.11 17.37
N ALA A 213 53.19 22.13 17.17
CA ALA A 213 53.08 21.11 16.12
C ALA A 213 51.74 20.35 16.17
N ARG A 214 51.26 20.01 17.38
CA ARG A 214 49.94 19.38 17.56
C ARG A 214 48.80 20.28 17.08
N GLU A 215 48.75 21.52 17.55
CA GLU A 215 47.64 22.43 17.21
C GLU A 215 47.63 22.77 15.73
N ARG A 216 48.81 22.92 15.12
CA ARG A 216 48.94 23.10 13.66
C ARG A 216 48.35 21.92 12.90
N MET A 217 48.68 20.68 13.27
CA MET A 217 48.15 19.49 12.58
C MET A 217 46.66 19.27 12.86
N VAL A 218 46.18 19.56 14.07
CA VAL A 218 44.76 19.45 14.41
C VAL A 218 43.93 20.51 13.66
N ARG A 219 44.42 21.75 13.55
CA ARG A 219 43.76 22.79 12.73
C ARG A 219 43.80 22.49 11.24
N LEU A 220 44.90 21.90 10.75
CA LEU A 220 44.98 21.38 9.39
C LEU A 220 43.91 20.30 9.17
N ALA A 221 43.84 19.29 10.04
CA ALA A 221 42.81 18.25 9.99
C ALA A 221 41.37 18.82 10.04
N ALA A 222 41.14 19.90 10.81
CA ALA A 222 39.87 20.60 10.84
C ALA A 222 39.54 21.29 9.51
N ALA A 223 40.49 21.99 8.89
CA ALA A 223 40.32 22.60 7.57
C ALA A 223 40.00 21.54 6.49
N TRP A 224 40.69 20.41 6.54
CA TRP A 224 40.46 19.26 5.65
C TRP A 224 39.12 18.56 5.90
N THR A 225 38.55 18.68 7.10
CA THR A 225 37.21 18.18 7.37
C THR A 225 36.17 19.15 6.85
N LEU A 226 36.28 20.44 7.18
CA LEU A 226 35.25 21.46 6.96
C LEU A 226 35.13 21.91 5.50
N LEU A 227 36.25 22.22 4.83
CA LEU A 227 36.22 22.79 3.47
C LEU A 227 35.64 21.80 2.45
N PRO A 228 36.09 20.52 2.39
CA PRO A 228 35.52 19.56 1.46
C PRO A 228 34.11 19.12 1.86
N LEU A 229 33.76 19.18 3.15
CA LEU A 229 32.41 18.85 3.60
C LEU A 229 31.37 19.85 3.07
N PHE A 230 31.72 21.13 2.94
CA PHE A 230 30.86 22.10 2.27
C PHE A 230 30.63 21.72 0.79
N VAL A 231 31.70 21.35 0.08
CA VAL A 231 31.62 20.88 -1.32
C VAL A 231 30.79 19.59 -1.41
N CYS A 232 30.92 18.69 -0.44
CA CYS A 232 30.16 17.45 -0.34
C CYS A 232 28.64 17.73 -0.33
N PHE A 233 28.16 18.69 0.47
CA PHE A 233 26.74 19.04 0.47
C PHE A 233 26.26 19.65 -0.85
N ALA A 234 27.07 20.53 -1.45
CA ALA A 234 26.76 21.11 -2.76
C ALA A 234 26.70 20.04 -3.87
N ALA A 235 27.67 19.13 -3.89
CA ALA A 235 27.72 18.02 -4.84
C ALA A 235 26.61 16.99 -4.59
N GLY A 236 26.21 16.77 -3.34
CA GLY A 236 25.06 15.93 -2.99
C GLY A 236 23.75 16.49 -3.53
N TRP A 237 23.56 17.81 -3.46
CA TRP A 237 22.41 18.47 -4.10
C TRP A 237 22.44 18.31 -5.62
N TRP A 238 23.60 18.54 -6.24
CA TRP A 238 23.78 18.33 -7.69
C TRP A 238 23.49 16.88 -8.09
N TYR A 239 23.93 15.90 -7.31
CA TYR A 239 23.68 14.48 -7.55
C TYR A 239 22.20 14.13 -7.52
N ILE A 240 21.43 14.62 -6.53
CA ILE A 240 19.98 14.41 -6.47
C ILE A 240 19.26 15.05 -7.67
N LYS A 241 19.74 16.20 -8.15
CA LYS A 241 19.19 16.88 -9.33
C LYS A 241 19.51 16.17 -10.65
N ALA A 242 20.62 15.43 -10.72
CA ALA A 242 20.99 14.64 -11.87
C ALA A 242 20.26 13.28 -11.96
N LEU A 243 19.55 12.86 -10.91
CA LEU A 243 18.74 11.64 -10.94
C LEU A 243 17.51 11.81 -11.83
N PRO A 244 17.10 10.75 -12.56
CA PRO A 244 15.83 10.78 -13.29
C PRO A 244 14.64 10.98 -12.35
N ASP A 245 13.56 11.58 -12.86
CA ASP A 245 12.40 12.02 -12.06
C ASP A 245 11.84 10.93 -11.14
N ALA A 246 11.75 9.67 -11.62
CA ALA A 246 11.22 8.57 -10.85
C ALA A 246 12.08 8.27 -9.60
N GLN A 247 13.40 8.24 -9.74
CA GLN A 247 14.36 8.02 -8.65
C GLN A 247 14.44 9.23 -7.73
N GLN A 248 14.41 10.44 -8.30
CA GLN A 248 14.38 11.67 -7.52
C GLN A 248 13.13 11.73 -6.62
N GLN A 249 11.95 11.41 -7.16
CA GLN A 249 10.72 11.31 -6.37
C GLN A 249 10.80 10.19 -5.33
N MET A 250 11.47 9.08 -5.63
CA MET A 250 11.66 8.00 -4.66
C MET A 250 12.50 8.45 -3.46
N VAL A 251 13.61 9.15 -3.72
CA VAL A 251 14.53 9.68 -2.70
C VAL A 251 13.88 10.80 -1.88
N LEU A 252 13.18 11.73 -2.53
CA LEU A 252 12.64 12.93 -1.88
C LEU A 252 11.25 12.75 -1.28
N LEU A 253 10.38 11.95 -1.91
CA LEU A 253 8.93 12.00 -1.63
C LEU A 253 8.32 10.66 -1.24
N ARG A 254 8.85 9.51 -1.69
CA ARG A 254 8.11 8.23 -1.62
C ARG A 254 8.59 7.20 -0.57
N SER A 255 9.81 7.27 -0.04
CA SER A 255 10.26 6.33 1.01
C SER A 255 10.68 7.01 2.31
N ALA A 256 9.92 6.75 3.40
CA ALA A 256 10.25 7.22 4.74
C ALA A 256 11.63 6.72 5.23
N ARG A 257 12.03 5.52 4.78
CA ARG A 257 13.34 4.94 5.07
C ARG A 257 14.47 5.72 4.38
N ILE A 258 14.29 6.10 3.11
CA ILE A 258 15.31 6.85 2.36
C ILE A 258 15.45 8.26 2.92
N THR A 259 14.34 8.93 3.24
CA THR A 259 14.39 10.24 3.90
C THR A 259 15.07 10.19 5.26
N GLY A 260 14.95 9.06 5.98
CA GLY A 260 15.72 8.80 7.21
C GLY A 260 17.22 8.86 6.96
N PHE A 261 17.73 8.08 6.00
CA PHE A 261 19.16 8.08 5.69
C PHE A 261 19.70 9.40 5.13
N VAL A 262 18.90 10.15 4.35
CA VAL A 262 19.28 11.51 3.92
C VAL A 262 19.45 12.44 5.12
N ARG A 263 18.55 12.35 6.10
CA ARG A 263 18.65 13.11 7.34
C ARG A 263 19.84 12.67 8.18
N ASP A 264 20.10 11.37 8.28
CA ASP A 264 21.25 10.84 9.00
C ASP A 264 22.56 11.32 8.36
N PHE A 265 22.63 11.38 7.01
CA PHE A 265 23.77 11.97 6.29
C PHE A 265 24.03 13.42 6.71
N GLN A 266 22.97 14.23 6.82
CA GLN A 266 23.07 15.62 7.28
C GLN A 266 23.50 15.72 8.74
N TYR A 267 22.96 14.87 9.62
CA TYR A 267 23.31 14.84 11.04
C TYR A 267 24.76 14.42 11.26
N PHE A 268 25.23 13.37 10.58
CA PHE A 268 26.62 12.94 10.66
C PHE A 268 27.57 13.99 10.08
N GLY A 269 27.21 14.65 8.98
CA GLY A 269 27.99 15.77 8.45
C GLY A 269 28.07 16.96 9.43
N ALA A 270 26.95 17.36 10.02
CA ALA A 270 26.93 18.43 11.02
C ALA A 270 27.74 18.05 12.28
N ALA A 271 27.62 16.81 12.75
CA ALA A 271 28.40 16.30 13.87
C ALA A 271 29.91 16.26 13.56
N ALA A 272 30.30 15.89 12.33
CA ALA A 272 31.68 15.95 11.88
C ALA A 272 32.22 17.39 11.90
N ALA A 273 31.43 18.35 11.41
CA ALA A 273 31.80 19.76 11.39
C ALA A 273 31.97 20.34 12.81
N ILE A 274 30.99 20.12 13.69
CA ILE A 274 31.03 20.56 15.09
C ILE A 274 32.22 19.91 15.80
N GLY A 275 32.40 18.61 15.64
CA GLY A 275 33.52 17.87 16.21
C GLY A 275 34.87 18.40 15.74
N ALA A 276 35.01 18.73 14.45
CA ALA A 276 36.21 19.33 13.90
C ALA A 276 36.50 20.73 14.50
N LEU A 277 35.47 21.57 14.65
CA LEU A 277 35.60 22.89 15.28
C LEU A 277 35.99 22.78 16.76
N LEU A 278 35.39 21.85 17.51
CA LEU A 278 35.73 21.59 18.91
C LEU A 278 37.18 21.11 19.06
N LEU A 279 37.62 20.18 18.20
CA LEU A 279 38.99 19.68 18.20
C LEU A 279 40.00 20.76 17.80
N ALA A 280 39.64 21.72 16.95
CA ALA A 280 40.50 22.83 16.55
C ALA A 280 40.79 23.84 17.69
N VAL A 281 40.02 23.79 18.77
CA VAL A 281 40.22 24.58 20.00
C VAL A 281 41.14 23.82 20.96
N ARG A 282 41.87 24.55 21.80
CA ARG A 282 42.81 23.96 22.78
C ARG A 282 42.07 23.26 23.93
N LEU A 283 41.70 21.99 23.73
CA LEU A 283 41.06 21.13 24.74
C LEU A 283 42.07 20.37 25.64
N PRO A 284 41.66 19.80 26.78
CA PRO A 284 42.50 18.89 27.57
C PRO A 284 42.83 17.59 26.83
N ARG A 285 44.05 17.06 27.02
CA ARG A 285 44.53 15.82 26.36
C ARG A 285 43.63 14.61 26.59
N ALA A 286 43.10 14.47 27.81
CA ALA A 286 42.20 13.37 28.18
C ALA A 286 40.91 13.34 27.35
N VAL A 287 40.48 14.49 26.80
CA VAL A 287 39.25 14.61 26.02
C VAL A 287 39.52 14.52 24.52
N ARG A 288 40.65 15.05 24.03
CA ARG A 288 40.92 15.18 22.59
C ARG A 288 40.95 13.87 21.83
N PHE A 289 41.66 12.86 22.32
CA PHE A 289 41.80 11.60 21.60
C PHE A 289 40.48 10.80 21.58
N PRO A 290 39.75 10.63 22.71
CA PRO A 290 38.41 10.05 22.68
C PRO A 290 37.46 10.82 21.76
N LEU A 291 37.48 12.16 21.80
CA LEU A 291 36.68 12.98 20.91
C LEU A 291 37.05 12.73 19.44
N ALA A 292 38.33 12.68 19.08
CA ALA A 292 38.78 12.38 17.72
C ALA A 292 38.28 11.01 17.20
N LEU A 293 38.23 9.99 18.07
CA LEU A 293 37.62 8.70 17.72
C LEU A 293 36.11 8.83 17.49
N CYS A 294 35.39 9.56 18.35
CA CYS A 294 33.96 9.82 18.15
C CYS A 294 33.69 10.59 16.86
N VAL A 295 34.49 11.62 16.54
CA VAL A 295 34.34 12.38 15.29
C VAL A 295 34.69 11.50 14.08
N LEU A 296 35.68 10.60 14.16
CA LEU A 296 35.96 9.64 13.08
C LEU A 296 34.73 8.76 12.76
N LEU A 297 34.01 8.30 13.79
CA LEU A 297 32.79 7.49 13.60
C LEU A 297 31.68 8.25 12.87
N THR A 298 31.64 9.58 12.94
CA THR A 298 30.70 10.38 12.13
C THR A 298 31.00 10.26 10.63
N GLY A 299 32.27 10.10 10.25
CA GLY A 299 32.66 9.84 8.86
C GLY A 299 32.16 8.48 8.35
N TRP A 300 32.16 7.46 9.22
CA TRP A 300 31.54 6.18 8.89
C TRP A 300 30.04 6.34 8.70
N GLY A 301 29.37 7.04 9.61
CA GLY A 301 27.94 7.37 9.48
C GLY A 301 27.63 8.08 8.17
N LEU A 302 28.45 9.05 7.77
CA LEU A 302 28.32 9.79 6.51
C LEU A 302 28.39 8.85 5.29
N ILE A 303 29.41 7.99 5.21
CA ILE A 303 29.56 6.99 4.13
C ILE A 303 28.42 5.97 4.16
N GLY A 304 28.07 5.48 5.34
CA GLY A 304 26.99 4.51 5.54
C GLY A 304 25.66 5.04 5.00
N SER A 305 25.25 6.21 5.47
CA SER A 305 24.03 6.87 5.02
C SER A 305 24.04 7.10 3.51
N PHE A 306 25.16 7.53 2.92
CA PHE A 306 25.27 7.72 1.47
C PHE A 306 25.09 6.41 0.69
N GLU A 307 25.76 5.32 1.07
CA GLU A 307 25.65 4.04 0.37
C GLU A 307 24.24 3.44 0.51
N PHE A 308 23.57 3.62 1.66
CA PHE A 308 22.16 3.24 1.81
C PHE A 308 21.21 4.07 0.93
N VAL A 309 21.41 5.38 0.83
CA VAL A 309 20.63 6.24 -0.08
C VAL A 309 20.82 5.79 -1.53
N ARG A 310 22.07 5.54 -1.95
CA ARG A 310 22.39 5.07 -3.32
C ARG A 310 21.76 3.71 -3.61
N GLU A 311 21.90 2.75 -2.70
CA GLU A 311 21.31 1.40 -2.83
C GLU A 311 19.79 1.47 -2.93
N ALA A 312 19.15 2.30 -2.11
CA ALA A 312 17.72 2.45 -2.13
C ALA A 312 17.22 3.22 -3.36
N ALA A 313 17.99 4.21 -3.86
CA ALA A 313 17.64 5.03 -5.03
C ALA A 313 17.53 4.22 -6.34
N ARG A 314 18.22 3.08 -6.44
CA ARG A 314 18.13 2.19 -7.62
C ARG A 314 17.03 1.14 -7.53
N LYS A 315 16.40 0.94 -6.36
CA LYS A 315 15.33 -0.06 -6.22
C LYS A 315 14.16 0.25 -7.17
N PRO A 316 13.50 -0.78 -7.73
CA PRO A 316 13.62 -2.22 -7.46
C PRO A 316 14.80 -2.92 -8.16
N TYR A 317 15.70 -2.17 -8.79
CA TYR A 317 16.77 -2.70 -9.63
C TYR A 317 18.12 -2.86 -8.89
N LEU A 318 18.95 -3.77 -9.41
CA LEU A 318 20.39 -3.74 -9.22
C LEU A 318 21.08 -2.92 -10.32
N ILE A 319 20.59 -3.05 -11.56
CA ILE A 319 20.96 -2.19 -12.70
C ILE A 319 19.66 -1.60 -13.25
N TYR A 320 19.50 -0.28 -13.10
CA TYR A 320 18.25 0.40 -13.37
C TYR A 320 17.71 0.13 -14.79
N GLY A 321 16.48 -0.36 -14.90
CA GLY A 321 15.85 -0.65 -16.20
C GLY A 321 16.37 -1.90 -16.93
N HIS A 322 17.33 -2.64 -16.36
CA HIS A 322 17.89 -3.84 -16.99
C HIS A 322 17.77 -5.10 -16.10
N THR A 323 18.02 -4.99 -14.80
CA THR A 323 18.03 -6.16 -13.89
C THR A 323 17.44 -5.81 -12.52
N TYR A 324 16.42 -6.57 -12.11
CA TYR A 324 15.79 -6.47 -10.79
C TYR A 324 16.74 -6.92 -9.66
N SER A 325 16.38 -6.56 -8.43
CA SER A 325 17.19 -6.90 -7.25
C SER A 325 17.34 -8.40 -6.97
N ASN A 326 16.45 -9.22 -7.53
CA ASN A 326 16.52 -10.68 -7.50
C ASN A 326 17.27 -11.28 -8.70
N GLY A 327 17.89 -10.45 -9.55
CA GLY A 327 18.65 -10.91 -10.71
C GLY A 327 17.82 -11.22 -11.95
N ILE A 328 16.49 -11.11 -11.90
CA ILE A 328 15.64 -11.30 -13.09
C ILE A 328 15.82 -10.10 -14.03
N GLN A 329 15.99 -10.36 -15.33
CA GLN A 329 16.11 -9.32 -16.35
C GLN A 329 14.74 -8.70 -16.66
N VAL A 330 14.73 -7.39 -16.85
CA VAL A 330 13.53 -6.65 -17.24
C VAL A 330 13.12 -7.09 -18.65
N GLY A 331 11.83 -7.36 -18.87
CA GLY A 331 11.28 -7.81 -20.15
C GLY A 331 11.12 -9.33 -20.25
N ALA A 332 11.91 -10.11 -19.51
CA ALA A 332 11.75 -11.57 -19.43
C ALA A 332 10.68 -12.00 -18.40
N ASP A 333 10.33 -11.10 -17.47
CA ASP A 333 9.43 -11.31 -16.34
C ASP A 333 8.03 -11.76 -16.75
N LYS A 334 7.45 -11.19 -17.81
CA LYS A 334 6.10 -11.57 -18.27
C LYS A 334 6.04 -12.99 -18.82
N ALA A 335 6.89 -13.30 -19.80
CA ALA A 335 6.92 -14.61 -20.45
C ALA A 335 7.28 -15.73 -19.45
N VAL A 336 8.24 -15.47 -18.55
CA VAL A 336 8.60 -16.42 -17.48
C VAL A 336 7.47 -16.56 -16.46
N GLY A 337 6.77 -15.48 -16.12
CA GLY A 337 5.64 -15.51 -15.21
C GLY A 337 4.47 -16.36 -15.73
N GLU A 338 4.14 -16.21 -17.02
CA GLU A 338 3.06 -16.98 -17.65
C GLU A 338 3.40 -18.47 -17.77
N ALA A 339 4.64 -18.81 -18.13
CA ALA A 339 5.10 -20.20 -18.23
C ALA A 339 5.33 -20.89 -16.87
N GLY A 340 5.40 -20.12 -15.78
CA GLY A 340 5.82 -20.58 -14.46
C GLY A 340 7.33 -20.42 -14.26
N TYR A 341 7.69 -19.72 -13.18
CA TYR A 341 9.08 -19.41 -12.87
C TYR A 341 9.91 -20.65 -12.56
N LEU A 342 9.37 -21.59 -11.78
CA LEU A 342 10.06 -22.82 -11.36
C LEU A 342 10.41 -23.70 -12.56
N ALA A 343 9.54 -23.76 -13.56
CA ALA A 343 9.78 -24.50 -14.80
C ALA A 343 10.96 -23.90 -15.58
N GLN A 344 11.08 -22.58 -15.61
CA GLN A 344 12.11 -21.86 -16.37
C GLN A 344 13.43 -21.67 -15.61
N ALA A 345 13.41 -21.71 -14.28
CA ALA A 345 14.59 -21.48 -13.47
C ALA A 345 15.53 -22.70 -13.54
N LYS A 346 16.72 -22.55 -14.16
CA LYS A 346 17.70 -23.62 -14.35
C LYS A 346 18.04 -24.36 -13.04
N TRP A 347 18.25 -23.59 -11.98
CA TRP A 347 18.68 -24.08 -10.66
C TRP A 347 17.54 -24.34 -9.67
N ALA A 348 16.27 -24.27 -10.10
CA ALA A 348 15.15 -24.70 -9.26
C ALA A 348 15.07 -26.22 -9.22
N ARG A 349 15.00 -26.80 -8.01
CA ARG A 349 14.84 -28.24 -7.77
C ARG A 349 13.41 -28.69 -8.06
N ILE A 350 12.44 -27.89 -7.64
CA ILE A 350 11.02 -28.10 -7.96
C ILE A 350 10.72 -27.38 -9.28
N LYS A 351 10.08 -28.09 -10.22
CA LYS A 351 9.71 -27.54 -11.55
C LYS A 351 8.22 -27.23 -11.69
N SER A 352 7.39 -27.80 -10.82
CA SER A 352 5.96 -27.61 -10.81
C SER A 352 5.42 -27.73 -9.39
N VAL A 353 4.38 -26.94 -9.10
CA VAL A 353 3.69 -26.98 -7.80
C VAL A 353 2.69 -28.13 -7.81
N THR A 354 2.73 -28.96 -6.77
CA THR A 354 1.74 -30.00 -6.46
C THR A 354 1.20 -29.78 -5.04
N PRO A 355 0.04 -30.38 -4.68
CA PRO A 355 -0.48 -30.27 -3.31
C PRO A 355 0.52 -30.70 -2.24
N GLU A 356 1.31 -31.75 -2.50
CA GLU A 356 2.27 -32.34 -1.56
C GLU A 356 3.52 -31.47 -1.38
N ASN A 357 3.94 -30.77 -2.45
CA ASN A 357 5.16 -29.97 -2.44
C ASN A 357 4.91 -28.46 -2.25
N ARG A 358 3.65 -28.02 -2.09
CA ARG A 358 3.23 -26.60 -2.08
C ARG A 358 4.11 -25.71 -1.21
N LEU A 359 4.35 -26.09 0.05
CA LEU A 359 5.18 -25.28 0.97
C LEU A 359 6.67 -25.30 0.59
N ALA A 360 7.18 -26.42 0.09
CA ALA A 360 8.56 -26.53 -0.38
C ALA A 360 8.79 -25.70 -1.65
N ALA A 361 7.83 -25.70 -2.59
CA ALA A 361 7.84 -24.87 -3.79
C ALA A 361 7.80 -23.38 -3.41
N GLY A 362 6.96 -23.00 -2.44
CA GLY A 362 6.91 -21.65 -1.89
C GLY A 362 8.22 -21.22 -1.23
N ALA A 363 8.87 -22.12 -0.49
CA ALA A 363 10.18 -21.87 0.11
C ALA A 363 11.26 -21.63 -0.97
N GLU A 364 11.26 -22.43 -2.04
CA GLU A 364 12.19 -22.27 -3.15
C GLU A 364 11.95 -20.95 -3.89
N LEU A 365 10.69 -20.58 -4.18
CA LEU A 365 10.33 -19.29 -4.75
C LEU A 365 10.81 -18.11 -3.88
N PHE A 366 10.67 -18.20 -2.55
CA PHE A 366 11.19 -17.18 -1.63
C PHE A 366 12.71 -17.02 -1.78
N GLN A 367 13.46 -18.13 -1.84
CA GLN A 367 14.91 -18.08 -1.99
C GLN A 367 15.33 -17.45 -3.33
N HIS A 368 14.59 -17.76 -4.39
CA HIS A 368 14.87 -17.27 -5.73
C HIS A 368 14.53 -15.78 -5.93
N GLN A 369 13.40 -15.32 -5.37
CA GLN A 369 12.85 -14.02 -5.71
C GLN A 369 12.87 -13.01 -4.57
N CYS A 370 12.87 -13.47 -3.33
CA CYS A 370 12.69 -12.61 -2.15
C CYS A 370 13.95 -12.51 -1.28
N ALA A 371 14.73 -13.58 -1.14
CA ALA A 371 15.86 -13.64 -0.19
C ALA A 371 17.01 -12.65 -0.48
N SER A 372 17.13 -12.18 -1.72
CA SER A 372 18.04 -11.10 -2.10
C SER A 372 17.75 -9.79 -1.34
N CYS A 373 16.48 -9.55 -1.00
CA CYS A 373 16.00 -8.32 -0.37
C CYS A 373 15.43 -8.54 1.03
N HIS A 374 14.98 -9.75 1.36
CA HIS A 374 14.39 -10.10 2.65
C HIS A 374 15.19 -11.14 3.42
N SER A 375 15.26 -10.96 4.73
CA SER A 375 15.72 -12.01 5.65
C SER A 375 14.54 -12.70 6.31
N ILE A 376 14.83 -13.83 6.97
CA ILE A 376 13.90 -14.52 7.85
C ILE A 376 14.42 -14.41 9.28
N GLY A 377 13.75 -13.61 10.11
CA GLY A 377 14.17 -13.32 11.49
C GLY A 377 15.52 -12.61 11.60
N GLY A 378 15.97 -11.97 10.52
CA GLY A 378 17.26 -11.31 10.43
C GLY A 378 17.23 -9.83 10.81
N PRO A 379 18.41 -9.21 10.99
CA PRO A 379 18.52 -7.80 11.39
C PRO A 379 18.12 -6.84 10.27
N MET A 380 18.08 -7.29 9.01
CA MET A 380 17.70 -6.45 7.86
C MET A 380 16.52 -7.03 7.10
N ASN A 381 15.51 -6.19 6.85
CA ASN A 381 14.34 -6.50 5.99
C ASN A 381 13.67 -7.84 6.33
N ASP A 382 13.49 -8.16 7.61
CA ASP A 382 12.78 -9.36 8.04
C ASP A 382 11.37 -9.41 7.43
N ILE A 383 11.03 -10.51 6.78
CA ILE A 383 9.74 -10.71 6.12
C ILE A 383 8.62 -11.03 7.11
N LYS A 384 8.94 -11.61 8.28
CA LYS A 384 7.92 -12.12 9.22
C LYS A 384 6.89 -11.07 9.65
N PRO A 385 7.26 -9.84 10.06
CA PRO A 385 6.27 -8.83 10.45
C PRO A 385 5.41 -8.32 9.30
N TRP A 386 5.84 -8.55 8.05
CA TRP A 386 5.09 -8.13 6.86
C TRP A 386 4.06 -9.18 6.46
N ALA A 387 4.45 -10.45 6.47
CA ALA A 387 3.55 -11.55 6.16
C ALA A 387 2.48 -11.76 7.26
N ALA A 388 2.79 -11.44 8.53
CA ALA A 388 1.89 -11.67 9.66
C ALA A 388 0.57 -10.86 9.64
N THR A 389 0.45 -9.83 8.78
CA THR A 389 -0.78 -9.03 8.67
C THR A 389 -1.79 -9.57 7.65
N LEU A 390 -1.45 -10.66 6.95
CA LEU A 390 -2.26 -11.22 5.87
C LEU A 390 -2.38 -12.74 6.00
N THR A 391 -3.46 -13.28 5.47
CA THR A 391 -3.61 -14.73 5.20
C THR A 391 -2.87 -15.12 3.93
N ALA A 392 -2.83 -16.43 3.61
CA ALA A 392 -2.30 -16.91 2.34
C ALA A 392 -3.02 -16.24 1.14
N ASP A 393 -4.35 -16.17 1.17
CA ASP A 393 -5.14 -15.52 0.12
C ASP A 393 -4.84 -14.03 -0.02
N GLY A 394 -4.81 -13.31 1.12
CA GLY A 394 -4.50 -11.88 1.12
C GLY A 394 -3.09 -11.59 0.62
N LEU A 395 -2.12 -12.45 0.97
CA LEU A 395 -0.74 -12.32 0.52
C LEU A 395 -0.58 -12.69 -0.95
N ALA A 396 -1.28 -13.70 -1.45
CA ALA A 396 -1.31 -14.03 -2.88
C ALA A 396 -1.85 -12.86 -3.72
N GLY A 397 -2.94 -12.22 -3.29
CA GLY A 397 -3.47 -11.01 -3.94
C GLY A 397 -2.50 -9.82 -3.89
N LEU A 398 -1.76 -9.65 -2.77
CA LEU A 398 -0.72 -8.62 -2.67
C LEU A 398 0.48 -8.91 -3.60
N LEU A 399 0.90 -10.18 -3.72
CA LEU A 399 2.00 -10.59 -4.58
C LEU A 399 1.71 -10.29 -6.06
N GLU A 400 0.46 -10.44 -6.49
CA GLU A 400 0.01 -10.07 -7.84
C GLU A 400 0.21 -8.58 -8.16
N ALA A 401 0.04 -7.71 -7.16
CA ALA A 401 0.17 -6.27 -7.28
C ALA A 401 1.42 -5.72 -6.56
N LEU A 402 2.46 -6.55 -6.34
CA LEU A 402 3.54 -6.25 -5.40
C LEU A 402 4.27 -4.94 -5.71
N ASN A 403 4.66 -4.75 -6.97
CA ASN A 403 5.34 -3.55 -7.45
C ASN A 403 4.42 -2.31 -7.48
N LEU A 404 3.10 -2.50 -7.57
CA LEU A 404 2.11 -1.43 -7.52
C LEU A 404 1.87 -0.96 -6.09
N ALA A 405 1.84 -1.90 -5.13
CA ALA A 405 1.72 -1.64 -3.71
C ALA A 405 3.02 -1.06 -3.12
N ASN A 406 4.17 -1.54 -3.58
CA ASN A 406 5.49 -1.03 -3.20
C ASN A 406 6.42 -0.96 -4.42
N PRO A 407 6.58 0.23 -5.04
CA PRO A 407 7.45 0.41 -6.20
C PRO A 407 8.94 0.07 -5.97
N ALA A 408 9.39 -0.01 -4.71
CA ALA A 408 10.75 -0.43 -4.39
C ALA A 408 10.97 -1.95 -4.45
N MET A 409 9.91 -2.74 -4.66
CA MET A 409 9.98 -4.19 -4.86
C MET A 409 9.83 -4.56 -6.33
N PRO A 410 10.60 -5.54 -6.83
CA PRO A 410 10.34 -6.16 -8.14
C PRO A 410 8.93 -6.75 -8.20
N PRO A 411 8.33 -6.88 -9.40
CA PRO A 411 7.12 -7.69 -9.55
C PRO A 411 7.41 -9.14 -9.18
N PHE A 412 6.40 -9.84 -8.65
CA PHE A 412 6.47 -11.29 -8.53
C PHE A 412 6.44 -11.92 -9.92
N VAL A 413 7.35 -12.86 -10.18
CA VAL A 413 7.41 -13.57 -11.45
C VAL A 413 7.00 -15.01 -11.20
N GLY A 414 5.82 -15.40 -11.67
CA GLY A 414 5.33 -16.77 -11.56
C GLY A 414 3.83 -16.86 -11.84
N ASN A 415 3.35 -18.08 -12.03
CA ASN A 415 1.94 -18.33 -12.29
C ASN A 415 1.11 -18.32 -10.99
N LYS A 416 -0.22 -18.48 -11.12
CA LYS A 416 -1.14 -18.48 -9.98
C LYS A 416 -0.76 -19.52 -8.90
N ALA A 417 -0.44 -20.74 -9.30
CA ALA A 417 -0.10 -21.82 -8.37
C ALA A 417 1.20 -21.52 -7.60
N GLU A 418 2.21 -20.98 -8.28
CA GLU A 418 3.47 -20.55 -7.66
C GLU A 418 3.26 -19.39 -6.68
N ARG A 419 2.43 -18.42 -7.05
CA ARG A 419 2.06 -17.29 -6.19
C ARG A 419 1.38 -17.76 -4.91
N GLU A 420 0.42 -18.66 -5.03
CA GLU A 420 -0.31 -19.26 -3.90
C GLU A 420 0.59 -20.16 -3.05
N ALA A 421 1.56 -20.84 -3.65
CA ALA A 421 2.58 -21.61 -2.93
C ALA A 421 3.52 -20.71 -2.11
N LEU A 422 4.02 -19.61 -2.70
CA LEU A 422 4.84 -18.63 -1.97
C LEU A 422 4.05 -17.99 -0.82
N ALA A 423 2.80 -17.61 -1.06
CA ALA A 423 1.94 -17.05 -0.03
C ALA A 423 1.72 -18.04 1.13
N ALA A 424 1.38 -19.30 0.82
CA ALA A 424 1.21 -20.36 1.82
C ALA A 424 2.50 -20.63 2.61
N TYR A 425 3.66 -20.68 1.94
CA TYR A 425 4.93 -20.81 2.65
C TYR A 425 5.16 -19.67 3.64
N LEU A 426 4.90 -18.42 3.24
CA LEU A 426 5.13 -17.26 4.10
C LEU A 426 4.16 -17.20 5.29
N THR A 427 2.94 -17.72 5.17
CA THR A 427 1.95 -17.70 6.23
C THR A 427 1.91 -19.01 7.01
N GLU A 428 1.58 -20.12 6.35
CA GLU A 428 1.41 -21.44 6.96
C GLU A 428 2.77 -22.02 7.35
N GLY A 429 3.74 -22.03 6.43
CA GLY A 429 5.05 -22.64 6.65
C GLY A 429 5.94 -21.86 7.62
N LEU A 430 6.05 -20.54 7.44
CA LEU A 430 6.99 -19.70 8.16
C LEU A 430 6.42 -19.12 9.46
N LEU A 431 5.15 -18.72 9.44
CA LEU A 431 4.49 -18.06 10.58
C LEU A 431 3.55 -19.00 11.35
N GLY A 432 3.24 -20.19 10.81
CA GLY A 432 2.29 -21.12 11.42
C GLY A 432 0.86 -20.60 11.41
N ILE A 433 0.52 -19.65 10.52
CA ILE A 433 -0.84 -19.12 10.39
C ILE A 433 -1.63 -20.10 9.53
N PRO A 434 -2.63 -20.82 10.07
CA PRO A 434 -3.39 -21.79 9.30
C PRO A 434 -4.27 -21.10 8.25
N PRO A 435 -4.66 -21.81 7.18
CA PRO A 435 -5.66 -21.32 6.25
C PRO A 435 -6.99 -21.10 7.00
N VAL A 436 -7.71 -20.03 6.63
CA VAL A 436 -9.02 -19.73 7.20
C VAL A 436 -10.02 -20.69 6.56
N ALA A 437 -10.54 -21.63 7.35
CA ALA A 437 -11.61 -22.52 6.91
C ALA A 437 -12.95 -21.80 7.02
N GLU A 438 -13.73 -21.83 5.95
CA GLU A 438 -15.10 -21.30 5.95
C GLU A 438 -16.06 -22.40 6.37
N SER A 439 -16.86 -22.14 7.41
CA SER A 439 -17.86 -23.08 7.89
C SER A 439 -19.19 -22.83 7.18
N PRO A 440 -19.88 -23.88 6.68
CA PRO A 440 -21.20 -23.72 6.11
C PRO A 440 -22.17 -23.17 7.17
N VAL A 441 -22.97 -22.18 6.78
CA VAL A 441 -23.93 -21.55 7.66
C VAL A 441 -25.17 -22.44 7.79
N VAL A 442 -25.52 -22.82 9.02
CA VAL A 442 -26.80 -23.46 9.30
C VAL A 442 -27.89 -22.38 9.31
N LEU A 443 -28.81 -22.46 8.36
CA LEU A 443 -29.96 -21.57 8.26
C LEU A 443 -31.16 -22.17 8.98
N ALA A 444 -31.84 -21.35 9.77
CA ALA A 444 -33.10 -21.72 10.40
C ALA A 444 -34.22 -20.88 9.80
N GLU A 445 -35.32 -21.53 9.38
CA GLU A 445 -36.51 -20.81 8.92
C GLU A 445 -37.09 -19.99 10.08
N LEU A 446 -37.48 -18.74 9.79
CA LEU A 446 -38.01 -17.81 10.77
C LEU A 446 -39.49 -17.54 10.48
N PRO A 447 -40.37 -17.48 11.49
CA PRO A 447 -41.79 -17.20 11.28
C PRO A 447 -42.05 -15.89 10.53
N THR A 448 -42.95 -15.92 9.56
CA THR A 448 -43.32 -14.79 8.70
C THR A 448 -44.83 -14.55 8.62
N PRO A 449 -45.56 -14.43 9.75
CA PRO A 449 -47.00 -14.17 9.69
C PRO A 449 -47.28 -12.79 9.09
N ALA A 450 -48.05 -12.76 8.00
CA ALA A 450 -48.57 -11.52 7.45
C ALA A 450 -49.69 -10.97 8.35
N PRO A 451 -49.74 -9.65 8.62
CA PRO A 451 -50.89 -9.04 9.27
C PRO A 451 -52.18 -9.31 8.49
N ALA A 452 -53.33 -9.31 9.18
CA ALA A 452 -54.63 -9.50 8.54
C ALA A 452 -54.96 -8.32 7.62
N PHE A 453 -55.64 -8.61 6.51
CA PHE A 453 -56.20 -7.62 5.59
C PHE A 453 -57.48 -8.19 4.97
N ASP A 454 -58.59 -7.48 5.12
CA ASP A 454 -59.89 -7.77 4.51
C ASP A 454 -60.16 -6.73 3.41
N PRO A 455 -60.05 -7.12 2.11
CA PRO A 455 -60.24 -6.19 1.00
C PRO A 455 -61.65 -5.61 0.92
N GLN A 456 -62.64 -6.17 1.61
CA GLN A 456 -64.01 -5.65 1.66
C GLN A 456 -64.22 -4.62 2.77
N LYS A 457 -63.48 -4.73 3.89
CA LYS A 457 -63.69 -3.90 5.09
C LYS A 457 -62.62 -2.85 5.29
N ASP A 458 -61.36 -3.17 4.99
CA ASP A 458 -60.25 -2.29 5.34
C ASP A 458 -60.17 -1.11 4.38
N GLU A 459 -60.05 0.11 4.93
CA GLU A 459 -60.05 1.32 4.11
C GLU A 459 -58.64 1.79 3.72
N TYR A 460 -57.60 1.19 4.27
CA TYR A 460 -56.23 1.67 4.14
C TYR A 460 -55.27 0.57 3.70
N VAL A 461 -54.25 0.97 2.95
CA VAL A 461 -53.07 0.16 2.63
C VAL A 461 -51.85 0.88 3.17
N LEU A 462 -51.03 0.17 3.94
CA LEU A 462 -49.79 0.70 4.50
C LEU A 462 -48.61 -0.07 3.91
N LEU A 463 -47.75 0.62 3.19
CA LEU A 463 -46.57 0.06 2.54
C LEU A 463 -45.30 0.62 3.20
N ALA A 464 -44.40 -0.26 3.63
CA ALA A 464 -43.14 0.09 4.26
C ALA A 464 -41.94 -0.53 3.53
N TRP A 465 -40.81 0.16 3.47
CA TRP A 465 -39.59 -0.34 2.84
C TRP A 465 -38.34 0.23 3.51
N SER A 466 -37.26 -0.54 3.48
CA SER A 466 -35.96 -0.03 3.95
C SER A 466 -35.33 0.91 2.91
N GLY A 467 -34.61 1.93 3.38
CA GLY A 467 -33.87 2.86 2.52
C GLY A 467 -32.73 2.19 1.74
N LEU A 468 -32.26 1.02 2.19
CA LEU A 468 -31.26 0.19 1.53
C LEU A 468 -31.77 -1.25 1.42
N GLY A 469 -31.33 -1.96 0.38
CA GLY A 469 -31.59 -3.41 0.22
C GLY A 469 -30.99 -4.31 1.29
N MET A 470 -29.91 -3.84 1.90
CA MET A 470 -29.18 -4.47 3.00
C MET A 470 -28.31 -3.39 3.65
N HIS A 471 -28.50 -3.16 4.95
CA HIS A 471 -27.57 -2.36 5.71
C HIS A 471 -26.35 -3.21 6.08
N MET A 472 -25.15 -2.71 5.81
CA MET A 472 -23.91 -3.43 6.11
C MET A 472 -23.18 -2.73 7.24
N ILE A 473 -22.99 -3.41 8.36
CA ILE A 473 -22.18 -2.91 9.47
C ILE A 473 -20.71 -3.18 9.13
N VAL A 474 -19.89 -2.12 9.14
CA VAL A 474 -18.46 -2.24 8.88
C VAL A 474 -17.72 -1.56 10.02
N GLU A 475 -17.48 -2.33 11.06
CA GLU A 475 -16.75 -1.87 12.24
C GLU A 475 -15.93 -3.00 12.86
N SER A 476 -14.85 -2.61 13.52
CA SER A 476 -14.02 -3.48 14.34
C SER A 476 -14.01 -2.91 15.74
N GLN A 477 -14.56 -3.66 16.70
CA GLN A 477 -14.82 -3.18 18.06
C GLN A 477 -13.55 -2.58 18.70
N GLY A 478 -13.63 -1.31 19.11
CA GLY A 478 -12.53 -0.57 19.73
C GLY A 478 -11.43 -0.12 18.75
N VAL A 479 -11.45 -0.56 17.49
CA VAL A 479 -10.39 -0.30 16.50
C VAL A 479 -10.79 0.74 15.48
N PHE A 480 -11.82 0.46 14.67
CA PHE A 480 -12.33 1.44 13.70
C PHE A 480 -13.82 1.28 13.43
N THR A 481 -14.46 2.35 12.97
CA THR A 481 -15.82 2.36 12.44
C THR A 481 -15.82 2.99 11.05
N LEU A 482 -16.31 2.25 10.06
CA LEU A 482 -16.54 2.74 8.70
C LEU A 482 -18.02 3.00 8.46
N ARG A 483 -18.88 2.04 8.80
CA ARG A 483 -20.33 2.18 8.68
C ARG A 483 -21.01 1.77 9.99
N PRO A 484 -21.66 2.71 10.70
CA PRO A 484 -22.35 2.41 11.95
C PRO A 484 -23.62 1.60 11.70
N ALA A 485 -24.15 0.98 12.74
CA ALA A 485 -25.33 0.12 12.72
C ALA A 485 -26.67 0.90 12.68
N LEU A 486 -26.84 1.81 11.73
CA LEU A 486 -28.02 2.66 11.57
C LEU A 486 -28.76 2.36 10.26
N ALA A 487 -30.03 1.97 10.34
CA ALA A 487 -30.87 1.70 9.18
C ALA A 487 -32.00 2.73 9.03
N GLU A 488 -32.40 2.96 7.78
CA GLU A 488 -33.54 3.81 7.41
C GLU A 488 -34.76 2.96 7.06
N LEU A 489 -35.93 3.41 7.49
CA LEU A 489 -37.23 2.85 7.13
C LEU A 489 -38.19 3.95 6.69
N SER A 490 -38.86 3.75 5.56
CA SER A 490 -39.90 4.63 5.05
C SER A 490 -41.23 3.89 4.96
N ALA A 491 -42.33 4.64 5.03
CA ALA A 491 -43.66 4.09 4.88
C ALA A 491 -44.63 5.09 4.24
N GLN A 492 -45.56 4.58 3.43
CA GLN A 492 -46.61 5.36 2.79
C GLN A 492 -47.98 4.76 3.12
N LEU A 493 -48.88 5.59 3.64
CA LEU A 493 -50.26 5.25 3.93
C LEU A 493 -51.16 5.72 2.79
N ILE A 494 -52.00 4.82 2.29
CA ILE A 494 -52.89 5.06 1.16
C ILE A 494 -54.32 4.77 1.61
N LYS A 495 -55.21 5.76 1.44
CA LYS A 495 -56.65 5.56 1.61
C LYS A 495 -57.23 4.99 0.32
N ARG A 496 -57.90 3.84 0.43
CA ARG A 496 -58.54 3.13 -0.68
C ARG A 496 -59.80 3.87 -1.13
N GLY A 497 -60.05 3.89 -2.42
CA GLY A 497 -61.24 4.54 -2.99
C GLY A 497 -61.28 4.45 -4.51
N ASP A 498 -62.25 5.12 -5.13
CA ASP A 498 -62.36 5.22 -6.60
C ASP A 498 -61.12 5.90 -7.20
N SER A 499 -60.67 6.94 -6.49
CA SER A 499 -59.39 7.64 -6.65
C SER A 499 -58.63 7.56 -5.31
N PRO A 500 -57.75 6.56 -5.13
CA PRO A 500 -56.96 6.41 -3.91
C PRO A 500 -56.09 7.64 -3.65
N SER A 501 -55.88 7.98 -2.39
CA SER A 501 -55.09 9.15 -1.99
C SER A 501 -54.05 8.81 -0.94
N LYS A 502 -52.89 9.48 -1.01
CA LYS A 502 -51.88 9.45 0.05
C LYS A 502 -52.44 10.14 1.29
N VAL A 503 -52.12 9.61 2.48
CA VAL A 503 -52.55 10.19 3.76
C VAL A 503 -51.32 10.57 4.57
N THR A 504 -51.15 11.86 4.81
CA THR A 504 -50.06 12.44 5.60
C THR A 504 -50.54 13.28 6.78
N GLU A 505 -51.79 13.73 6.76
CA GLU A 505 -52.40 14.57 7.80
C GLU A 505 -53.37 13.76 8.67
N GLY A 506 -53.53 14.18 9.93
CA GLY A 506 -54.46 13.54 10.87
C GLY A 506 -54.09 12.11 11.27
N VAL A 507 -52.86 11.66 10.98
CA VAL A 507 -52.37 10.31 11.27
C VAL A 507 -51.04 10.31 11.99
N GLU A 508 -50.84 9.30 12.83
CA GLU A 508 -49.57 9.02 13.52
C GLU A 508 -49.06 7.66 13.04
N LEU A 509 -47.82 7.62 12.54
CA LEU A 509 -47.16 6.38 12.14
C LEU A 509 -46.06 6.05 13.14
N THR A 510 -46.04 4.79 13.57
CA THR A 510 -44.99 4.26 14.44
C THR A 510 -44.39 3.00 13.83
N CYS A 511 -43.11 2.76 14.13
CA CYS A 511 -42.45 1.51 13.76
C CYS A 511 -41.76 0.87 14.97
N ALA A 512 -41.79 -0.47 15.06
CA ALA A 512 -41.13 -1.22 16.12
C ALA A 512 -40.36 -2.41 15.53
N VAL A 513 -39.05 -2.48 15.77
CA VAL A 513 -38.23 -3.62 15.36
C VAL A 513 -38.49 -4.79 16.30
N GLU A 514 -38.77 -5.96 15.72
CA GLU A 514 -39.15 -7.14 16.48
C GLU A 514 -37.93 -7.94 16.93
N GLY A 515 -37.91 -8.35 18.21
CA GLY A 515 -36.90 -9.28 18.75
C GLY A 515 -35.46 -8.74 18.78
N ALA A 516 -35.23 -7.46 18.50
CA ALA A 516 -33.89 -6.86 18.48
C ALA A 516 -33.35 -6.61 19.90
N LYS A 517 -32.03 -6.83 20.08
CA LYS A 517 -31.32 -6.56 21.35
C LYS A 517 -31.12 -5.06 21.62
N GLU A 518 -30.90 -4.28 20.56
CA GLU A 518 -30.86 -2.82 20.54
C GLU A 518 -31.95 -2.32 19.59
N GLY A 519 -32.72 -1.29 19.98
CA GLY A 519 -33.84 -0.77 19.18
C GLY A 519 -35.10 -1.66 19.15
N GLY A 520 -35.12 -2.75 19.93
CA GLY A 520 -36.25 -3.69 19.96
C GLY A 520 -37.40 -3.24 20.87
N GLY A 521 -38.63 -3.42 20.37
CA GLY A 521 -39.86 -3.47 21.17
C GLY A 521 -40.55 -2.13 21.53
N GLN A 522 -39.85 -1.00 21.54
CA GLN A 522 -40.46 0.31 21.74
C GLN A 522 -40.84 0.93 20.38
N PRO A 523 -42.12 1.25 20.12
CA PRO A 523 -42.51 1.97 18.91
C PRO A 523 -41.82 3.34 18.84
N VAL A 524 -41.35 3.69 17.66
CA VAL A 524 -40.73 4.98 17.37
C VAL A 524 -41.59 5.74 16.36
N ASP A 525 -41.83 7.01 16.63
CA ASP A 525 -42.62 7.86 15.74
C ASP A 525 -41.89 8.13 14.42
N MET A 526 -42.62 7.98 13.33
CA MET A 526 -42.17 8.33 11.99
C MET A 526 -42.64 9.76 11.64
N LYS A 527 -41.80 10.51 10.94
CA LYS A 527 -42.11 11.88 10.50
C LYS A 527 -42.23 11.95 8.99
N ILE A 528 -43.04 12.87 8.48
CA ILE A 528 -43.07 13.17 7.04
C ILE A 528 -41.67 13.59 6.60
N LEU A 529 -41.16 12.96 5.54
CA LEU A 529 -39.85 13.30 5.00
C LEU A 529 -39.96 14.63 4.23
N GLU A 530 -39.03 15.56 4.49
CA GLU A 530 -39.03 16.87 3.85
C GLU A 530 -39.05 16.77 2.31
N GLY A 531 -39.98 17.49 1.68
CA GLY A 531 -40.19 17.47 0.23
C GLY A 531 -40.80 16.17 -0.30
N ARG A 532 -41.40 15.33 0.56
CA ARG A 532 -42.01 14.03 0.18
C ARG A 532 -43.36 13.82 0.87
N ASP A 533 -44.19 13.00 0.24
CA ASP A 533 -45.53 12.63 0.73
C ASP A 533 -45.55 11.23 1.36
N TRP A 534 -44.53 10.92 2.16
CA TRP A 534 -44.41 9.67 2.91
C TRP A 534 -43.63 9.88 4.20
N PHE A 535 -43.74 8.92 5.10
CA PHE A 535 -43.10 8.95 6.42
C PHE A 535 -41.73 8.29 6.39
N GLN A 536 -40.82 8.77 7.22
CA GLN A 536 -39.52 8.18 7.49
C GLN A 536 -39.30 8.09 9.00
N ALA A 537 -38.85 6.92 9.46
CA ALA A 537 -38.42 6.74 10.83
C ALA A 537 -37.09 7.48 11.08
N PRO A 538 -36.83 8.00 12.30
CA PRO A 538 -35.49 8.40 12.67
C PRO A 538 -34.52 7.21 12.53
N ALA A 539 -33.22 7.49 12.40
CA ALA A 539 -32.21 6.45 12.19
C ALA A 539 -32.32 5.33 13.25
N ILE A 540 -32.65 4.12 12.80
CA ILE A 540 -32.92 2.98 13.68
C ILE A 540 -31.61 2.24 13.94
N ARG A 541 -31.18 2.18 15.20
CA ARG A 541 -30.04 1.33 15.56
C ARG A 541 -30.45 -0.14 15.50
N ILE A 542 -29.74 -0.94 14.72
CA ILE A 542 -30.14 -2.33 14.45
C ILE A 542 -28.95 -3.27 14.44
N SER A 543 -29.14 -4.48 14.95
CA SER A 543 -28.14 -5.54 15.00
C SER A 543 -28.63 -6.76 14.20
N PRO A 544 -27.74 -7.46 13.47
CA PRO A 544 -28.06 -8.74 12.84
C PRO A 544 -28.18 -9.87 13.88
N ARG A 545 -28.10 -9.58 15.18
CA ARG A 545 -28.27 -10.52 16.28
C ARG A 545 -29.36 -10.02 17.22
N GLY A 546 -30.39 -10.85 17.42
CA GLY A 546 -31.51 -10.58 18.33
C GLY A 546 -31.13 -10.72 19.81
N ALA A 547 -32.11 -10.54 20.70
CA ALA A 547 -31.89 -10.67 22.16
C ALA A 547 -31.34 -12.06 22.57
N SER A 548 -31.70 -13.12 21.84
CA SER A 548 -31.20 -14.49 22.04
C SER A 548 -29.77 -14.71 21.52
N GLY A 549 -29.15 -13.73 20.87
CA GLY A 549 -27.85 -13.86 20.23
C GLY A 549 -27.84 -14.60 18.88
N VAL A 550 -28.99 -15.16 18.46
CA VAL A 550 -29.14 -15.83 17.16
C VAL A 550 -28.95 -14.82 16.02
N PHE A 551 -28.16 -15.21 15.03
CA PHE A 551 -27.94 -14.42 13.82
C PHE A 551 -29.19 -14.42 12.95
N ASN A 552 -29.71 -13.23 12.68
CA ASN A 552 -30.87 -12.94 11.85
C ASN A 552 -30.57 -11.67 11.03
N PRO A 553 -30.16 -11.81 9.77
CA PRO A 553 -29.85 -10.65 8.92
C PRO A 553 -31.10 -9.94 8.37
N TYR A 554 -32.29 -10.46 8.70
CA TYR A 554 -33.57 -10.00 8.15
C TYR A 554 -34.58 -9.72 9.27
N PRO A 555 -34.28 -8.90 10.28
CA PRO A 555 -35.25 -8.59 11.32
C PRO A 555 -36.50 -7.95 10.72
N LEU A 556 -37.66 -8.28 11.30
CA LEU A 556 -38.94 -7.71 10.88
C LEU A 556 -39.21 -6.45 11.68
N VAL A 557 -39.79 -5.47 11.00
CA VAL A 557 -40.32 -4.25 11.62
C VAL A 557 -41.81 -4.21 11.40
N THR A 558 -42.55 -4.03 12.49
CA THR A 558 -43.99 -3.74 12.43
C THR A 558 -44.16 -2.24 12.27
N VAL A 559 -44.95 -1.81 11.28
CA VAL A 559 -45.33 -0.41 11.08
C VAL A 559 -46.84 -0.30 11.25
N GLU A 560 -47.25 0.70 12.02
CA GLU A 560 -48.65 0.91 12.37
C GLU A 560 -49.04 2.37 12.15
N ALA A 561 -50.15 2.57 11.44
CA ALA A 561 -50.78 3.88 11.26
C ALA A 561 -52.00 3.98 12.15
N ARG A 562 -52.11 5.09 12.90
CA ARG A 562 -53.25 5.40 13.77
C ARG A 562 -53.86 6.75 13.40
N ASP A 563 -55.15 6.88 13.64
CA ASP A 563 -55.80 8.18 13.65
C ASP A 563 -55.25 9.00 14.82
N ALA A 564 -54.83 10.24 14.55
CA ALA A 564 -54.17 11.08 15.55
C ALA A 564 -55.10 11.48 16.70
N ALA A 565 -56.41 11.60 16.44
CA ALA A 565 -57.40 12.03 17.42
C ALA A 565 -57.95 10.86 18.26
N THR A 566 -58.34 9.76 17.61
CA THR A 566 -59.00 8.63 18.27
C THR A 566 -58.03 7.53 18.71
N LYS A 567 -56.80 7.55 18.20
CA LYS A 567 -55.76 6.51 18.37
C LYS A 567 -56.14 5.13 17.83
N THR A 568 -57.22 5.03 17.04
CA THR A 568 -57.63 3.79 16.37
C THR A 568 -56.63 3.40 15.31
N VAL A 569 -56.28 2.11 15.25
CA VAL A 569 -55.40 1.58 14.20
C VAL A 569 -56.12 1.60 12.85
N LEU A 570 -55.56 2.32 11.89
CA LEU A 570 -56.06 2.43 10.52
C LEU A 570 -55.51 1.31 9.63
N ALA A 571 -54.23 1.00 9.79
CA ALA A 571 -53.55 -0.09 9.07
C ALA A 571 -52.30 -0.54 9.83
N ARG A 572 -51.95 -1.82 9.66
CA ARG A 572 -50.71 -2.41 10.17
C ARG A 572 -50.05 -3.24 9.07
N THR A 573 -48.74 -3.11 8.92
CA THR A 573 -47.94 -3.90 7.98
C THR A 573 -46.65 -4.39 8.65
N ARG A 574 -45.98 -5.34 8.02
CA ARG A 574 -44.63 -5.78 8.40
C ARG A 574 -43.71 -5.75 7.19
N ALA A 575 -42.48 -5.31 7.40
CA ALA A 575 -41.45 -5.30 6.38
C ALA A 575 -40.12 -5.80 6.95
N VAL A 576 -39.21 -6.21 6.08
CA VAL A 576 -37.84 -6.57 6.45
C VAL A 576 -37.02 -5.29 6.58
N LEU A 577 -36.25 -5.18 7.68
CA LEU A 577 -35.24 -4.14 7.88
C LEU A 577 -33.85 -4.80 7.84
N PRO A 578 -33.31 -5.08 6.65
CA PRO A 578 -32.18 -6.00 6.48
C PRO A 578 -30.88 -5.40 7.01
N VAL A 579 -30.11 -6.16 7.79
CA VAL A 579 -28.81 -5.76 8.34
C VAL A 579 -27.85 -6.94 8.37
N SER A 580 -26.57 -6.73 8.07
CA SER A 580 -25.56 -7.77 8.16
C SER A 580 -24.20 -7.20 8.54
N ASP A 581 -23.41 -7.96 9.29
CA ASP A 581 -21.99 -7.72 9.55
C ASP A 581 -21.10 -8.81 8.93
N GLU A 582 -21.63 -9.56 7.96
CA GLU A 582 -20.92 -10.59 7.18
C GLU A 582 -19.95 -9.94 6.17
N VAL A 583 -18.93 -9.26 6.70
CA VAL A 583 -17.87 -8.61 5.94
C VAL A 583 -16.64 -9.50 5.93
N GLY A 584 -16.20 -9.93 4.73
CA GLY A 584 -15.13 -10.92 4.58
C GLY A 584 -13.69 -10.42 4.76
N CYS A 585 -13.45 -9.30 5.46
CA CYS A 585 -12.10 -8.72 5.60
C CYS A 585 -11.06 -9.70 6.18
N ALA A 586 -11.47 -10.57 7.11
CA ALA A 586 -10.59 -11.55 7.76
C ALA A 586 -10.03 -12.60 6.78
N SER A 587 -10.72 -12.85 5.65
CA SER A 587 -10.26 -13.80 4.62
C SER A 587 -8.91 -13.38 4.02
N CYS A 588 -8.60 -12.09 4.00
CA CYS A 588 -7.32 -11.55 3.52
C CYS A 588 -6.45 -10.97 4.65
N HIS A 589 -7.04 -10.33 5.66
CA HIS A 589 -6.32 -9.62 6.73
C HIS A 589 -6.05 -10.45 7.99
N GLY A 590 -6.46 -11.72 8.02
CA GLY A 590 -6.23 -12.63 9.14
C GLY A 590 -7.01 -12.23 10.39
N GLY A 591 -6.57 -12.71 11.56
CA GLY A 591 -7.21 -12.40 12.85
C GLY A 591 -8.49 -13.16 13.16
N ALA A 592 -8.81 -14.20 12.37
CA ALA A 592 -9.84 -15.18 12.69
C ALA A 592 -9.24 -16.31 13.55
N LYS A 593 -9.95 -16.76 14.60
CA LYS A 593 -9.52 -17.92 15.38
C LYS A 593 -9.83 -19.21 14.60
N ALA A 594 -8.95 -20.21 14.69
CA ALA A 594 -9.23 -21.54 14.16
C ALA A 594 -10.56 -22.06 14.76
N GLY A 595 -11.50 -22.48 13.91
CA GLY A 595 -12.83 -22.94 14.33
C GLY A 595 -13.86 -21.83 14.64
N SER A 596 -13.52 -20.54 14.44
CA SER A 596 -14.54 -19.47 14.48
C SER A 596 -15.35 -19.48 13.19
N VAL A 597 -16.68 -19.34 13.31
CA VAL A 597 -17.56 -19.17 12.13
C VAL A 597 -17.14 -17.89 11.42
N THR A 598 -16.56 -18.04 10.24
CA THR A 598 -16.39 -16.95 9.27
C THR A 598 -17.79 -16.45 8.90
N GLY A 599 -18.13 -15.22 9.30
CA GLY A 599 -19.41 -14.63 8.87
C GLY A 599 -20.00 -13.53 9.74
N ALA A 600 -19.38 -13.14 10.86
CA ALA A 600 -19.91 -12.07 11.71
C ALA A 600 -18.81 -11.14 12.24
N GLY A 601 -18.72 -9.95 11.63
CA GLY A 601 -17.94 -8.81 12.11
C GLY A 601 -16.44 -8.86 11.80
N ILE A 602 -15.77 -7.74 12.08
CA ILE A 602 -14.32 -7.59 11.90
C ILE A 602 -13.65 -7.69 13.27
N SER A 603 -12.89 -8.76 13.53
CA SER A 603 -12.20 -8.92 14.81
C SER A 603 -11.23 -7.77 15.09
N PRO A 604 -10.96 -7.41 16.36
CA PRO A 604 -9.99 -6.37 16.68
C PRO A 604 -8.60 -6.62 16.07
N GLU A 605 -8.19 -7.88 15.95
CA GLU A 605 -6.93 -8.26 15.29
C GLU A 605 -6.97 -7.99 13.78
N THR A 606 -8.05 -8.40 13.11
CA THR A 606 -8.29 -8.06 11.69
C THR A 606 -8.22 -6.54 11.49
N GLY A 607 -8.90 -5.79 12.36
CA GLY A 607 -8.92 -4.34 12.30
C GLY A 607 -7.53 -3.72 12.48
N GLN A 608 -6.74 -4.25 13.42
CA GLN A 608 -5.36 -3.81 13.64
C GLN A 608 -4.47 -4.12 12.44
N ASN A 609 -4.64 -5.26 11.79
CA ASN A 609 -3.90 -5.60 10.57
C ASN A 609 -4.22 -4.64 9.42
N ILE A 610 -5.50 -4.28 9.23
CA ILE A 610 -5.93 -3.26 8.28
C ILE A 610 -5.24 -1.91 8.58
N LEU A 611 -5.28 -1.45 9.83
CA LEU A 611 -4.66 -0.18 10.21
C LEU A 611 -3.13 -0.18 10.07
N ARG A 612 -2.44 -1.30 10.33
CA ARG A 612 -0.99 -1.43 10.11
C ARG A 612 -0.63 -1.30 8.63
N ILE A 613 -1.41 -1.90 7.75
CA ILE A 613 -1.24 -1.77 6.29
C ILE A 613 -1.52 -0.32 5.88
N HIS A 614 -2.60 0.28 6.39
CA HIS A 614 -2.94 1.68 6.13
C HIS A 614 -1.82 2.63 6.57
N ASP A 615 -1.32 2.51 7.79
CA ASP A 615 -0.23 3.33 8.34
C ASP A 615 1.01 3.28 7.48
N ARG A 616 1.37 2.09 7.01
CA ARG A 616 2.53 1.85 6.15
C ARG A 616 2.37 2.49 4.77
N MET A 617 1.19 2.39 4.16
CA MET A 617 0.94 2.92 2.82
C MET A 617 0.73 4.43 2.80
N ASN A 618 0.08 4.96 3.84
CA ASN A 618 -0.37 6.35 3.89
C ASN A 618 0.43 7.22 4.88
N ARG A 619 1.42 6.65 5.57
CA ARG A 619 2.27 7.30 6.59
C ARG A 619 1.45 7.86 7.75
N THR A 620 0.50 7.08 8.23
CA THR A 620 -0.31 7.40 9.42
C THR A 620 0.18 6.61 10.64
N SER A 621 -0.42 6.87 11.80
CA SER A 621 -0.10 6.21 13.08
C SER A 621 -1.35 5.64 13.77
N LEU A 622 -2.39 5.32 13.00
CA LEU A 622 -3.71 4.89 13.45
C LEU A 622 -3.64 3.62 14.31
N ALA A 623 -2.83 2.64 13.93
CA ALA A 623 -2.66 1.42 14.71
C ALA A 623 -2.07 1.69 16.10
N SER A 624 -1.18 2.69 16.22
CA SER A 624 -0.68 3.12 17.53
C SER A 624 -1.70 3.92 18.33
N GLN A 625 -2.53 4.73 17.68
CA GLN A 625 -3.61 5.47 18.34
C GLN A 625 -4.66 4.53 18.94
N VAL A 626 -5.00 3.45 18.23
CA VAL A 626 -5.89 2.41 18.77
C VAL A 626 -5.29 1.71 19.98
N ARG A 627 -3.98 1.42 19.98
CA ARG A 627 -3.29 0.87 21.16
C ARG A 627 -3.33 1.82 22.36
N ALA A 628 -3.46 3.12 22.12
CA ALA A 628 -3.67 4.14 23.14
C ALA A 628 -5.16 4.35 23.51
N GLY A 629 -6.08 3.48 23.06
CA GLY A 629 -7.50 3.50 23.40
C GLY A 629 -8.38 4.36 22.49
N LYS A 630 -7.86 4.89 21.38
CA LYS A 630 -8.62 5.75 20.46
C LYS A 630 -9.14 4.97 19.25
N THR A 631 -10.44 4.75 19.18
CA THR A 631 -11.11 4.18 17.98
C THR A 631 -11.08 5.16 16.81
N VAL A 632 -10.84 4.65 15.61
CA VAL A 632 -10.71 5.44 14.38
C VAL A 632 -12.02 5.47 13.61
N ALA A 633 -12.64 6.64 13.44
CA ALA A 633 -13.72 6.80 12.48
C ALA A 633 -13.14 7.04 11.08
N CYS A 634 -13.34 6.12 10.13
CA CYS A 634 -12.81 6.26 8.77
C CYS A 634 -13.31 7.54 8.08
N THR A 635 -14.56 7.92 8.37
CA THR A 635 -15.23 9.13 7.87
C THR A 635 -14.64 10.43 8.41
N SER A 636 -13.82 10.39 9.47
CA SER A 636 -13.08 11.58 9.94
C SER A 636 -12.01 12.08 8.96
N CYS A 637 -11.63 11.24 8.00
CA CYS A 637 -10.66 11.57 6.96
C CYS A 637 -11.21 11.37 5.55
N HIS A 638 -12.04 10.35 5.34
CA HIS A 638 -12.60 10.03 4.03
C HIS A 638 -14.05 10.49 3.92
N ALA A 639 -14.36 11.25 2.86
CA ALA A 639 -15.75 11.65 2.58
C ALA A 639 -16.63 10.43 2.33
N ASP A 640 -17.89 10.49 2.73
CA ASP A 640 -18.89 9.46 2.46
C ASP A 640 -20.27 10.07 2.16
N PRO A 641 -20.68 10.15 0.88
CA PRO A 641 -21.98 10.68 0.49
C PRO A 641 -23.19 9.92 1.06
N LEU A 642 -23.01 8.66 1.51
CA LEU A 642 -24.10 7.92 2.15
C LEU A 642 -24.47 8.51 3.51
N THR A 643 -23.46 8.88 4.30
CA THR A 643 -23.63 9.40 5.67
C THR A 643 -23.58 10.92 5.73
N GLY A 644 -23.25 11.59 4.63
CA GLY A 644 -23.04 13.04 4.59
C GLY A 644 -21.70 13.48 5.17
N ALA A 645 -20.79 12.55 5.48
CA ALA A 645 -19.48 12.90 6.01
C ALA A 645 -18.63 13.62 4.95
N GLU A 646 -18.17 14.83 5.26
CA GLU A 646 -17.33 15.63 4.35
C GLU A 646 -15.90 15.10 4.22
N GLY A 647 -15.38 14.45 5.27
CA GLY A 647 -13.99 13.99 5.32
C GLY A 647 -12.99 15.15 5.33
N LYS A 648 -11.75 14.87 4.90
CA LYS A 648 -10.70 15.90 4.73
C LYS A 648 -10.51 16.23 3.26
N ASP A 649 -10.26 17.50 2.99
CA ASP A 649 -9.96 17.98 1.65
C ASP A 649 -8.73 17.29 1.03
N GLY A 650 -8.82 17.08 -0.28
CA GLY A 650 -7.77 16.42 -1.06
C GLY A 650 -7.64 14.90 -0.85
N LEU A 651 -8.32 14.28 0.11
CA LEU A 651 -8.35 12.81 0.24
C LEU A 651 -9.50 12.19 -0.55
N LEU A 652 -9.29 10.97 -1.05
CA LEU A 652 -10.31 10.19 -1.74
C LEU A 652 -11.50 9.92 -0.83
N GLY A 653 -12.72 9.93 -1.38
CA GLY A 653 -13.89 9.38 -0.69
C GLY A 653 -13.70 7.90 -0.30
N ILE A 654 -14.37 7.45 0.76
CA ILE A 654 -14.14 6.12 1.37
C ILE A 654 -14.34 4.99 0.36
N SER A 655 -15.37 5.11 -0.49
CA SER A 655 -15.66 4.14 -1.54
C SER A 655 -14.55 4.10 -2.59
N ALA A 656 -14.09 5.25 -3.09
CA ALA A 656 -13.02 5.31 -4.08
C ALA A 656 -11.68 4.80 -3.53
N ALA A 657 -11.37 5.10 -2.26
CA ALA A 657 -10.15 4.64 -1.60
C ALA A 657 -10.10 3.11 -1.50
N LEU A 658 -11.18 2.48 -1.00
CA LEU A 658 -11.24 1.03 -0.82
C LEU A 658 -11.29 0.28 -2.15
N HIS A 659 -12.22 0.63 -3.04
CA HIS A 659 -12.34 -0.06 -4.33
C HIS A 659 -11.11 0.17 -5.21
N GLY A 660 -10.57 1.40 -5.22
CA GLY A 660 -9.37 1.73 -6.00
C GLY A 660 -8.13 0.94 -5.58
N PHE A 661 -7.96 0.68 -4.28
CA PHE A 661 -6.86 -0.16 -3.81
C PHE A 661 -7.10 -1.64 -4.13
N HIS A 662 -8.28 -2.17 -3.80
CA HIS A 662 -8.57 -3.59 -3.97
C HIS A 662 -8.75 -4.04 -5.41
N ALA A 663 -9.10 -3.14 -6.33
CA ALA A 663 -9.13 -3.44 -7.77
C ALA A 663 -7.77 -3.92 -8.32
N SER A 664 -6.66 -3.52 -7.67
CA SER A 664 -5.33 -4.01 -8.05
C SER A 664 -5.01 -5.39 -7.47
N THR A 665 -5.55 -5.72 -6.27
CA THR A 665 -5.20 -6.94 -5.53
C THR A 665 -6.19 -8.10 -5.72
N LEU A 666 -7.37 -7.83 -6.30
CA LEU A 666 -8.46 -8.81 -6.51
C LEU A 666 -8.89 -8.89 -7.98
N LYS A 667 -7.94 -8.67 -8.89
CA LYS A 667 -8.18 -8.60 -10.33
C LYS A 667 -8.77 -9.90 -10.88
N GLY A 668 -9.73 -9.79 -11.80
CA GLY A 668 -10.23 -10.91 -12.60
C GLY A 668 -11.07 -11.94 -11.83
N GLN A 669 -11.60 -11.59 -10.66
CA GLN A 669 -12.41 -12.50 -9.84
C GLN A 669 -13.93 -12.32 -10.05
N GLY A 670 -14.36 -11.45 -10.97
CA GLY A 670 -15.78 -11.22 -11.26
C GLY A 670 -16.61 -10.89 -9.99
N PRO A 671 -17.82 -11.47 -9.83
CA PRO A 671 -18.68 -11.20 -8.68
C PRO A 671 -18.09 -11.70 -7.34
N GLU A 672 -17.15 -12.66 -7.34
CA GLU A 672 -16.51 -13.14 -6.12
C GLU A 672 -15.72 -12.02 -5.42
N SER A 673 -15.11 -11.11 -6.19
CA SER A 673 -14.41 -9.94 -5.63
C SER A 673 -15.35 -9.07 -4.77
N CYS A 674 -16.59 -8.91 -5.20
CA CYS A 674 -17.62 -8.18 -4.46
C CYS A 674 -18.01 -8.94 -3.19
N ALA A 675 -18.17 -10.27 -3.30
CA ALA A 675 -18.57 -11.14 -2.21
C ALA A 675 -17.53 -11.27 -1.08
N ARG A 676 -16.27 -10.91 -1.33
CA ARG A 676 -15.23 -10.81 -0.29
C ARG A 676 -15.44 -9.63 0.67
N CYS A 677 -16.21 -8.61 0.27
CA CYS A 677 -16.42 -7.40 1.10
C CYS A 677 -17.91 -7.14 1.39
N HIS A 678 -18.80 -7.56 0.51
CA HIS A 678 -20.24 -7.43 0.64
C HIS A 678 -20.87 -8.78 1.00
N PRO A 679 -21.93 -8.80 1.82
CA PRO A 679 -22.58 -10.02 2.32
C PRO A 679 -23.44 -10.70 1.23
N SER A 680 -22.83 -10.97 0.09
CA SER A 680 -23.44 -11.36 -1.19
C SER A 680 -23.05 -12.76 -1.66
N ARG A 681 -22.24 -13.46 -0.86
CA ARG A 681 -21.84 -14.84 -1.14
C ARG A 681 -23.07 -15.75 -1.33
N PRO A 682 -23.09 -16.62 -2.36
CA PRO A 682 -24.19 -17.56 -2.57
C PRO A 682 -24.38 -18.56 -1.42
N ASP A 683 -23.28 -18.95 -0.78
CA ASP A 683 -23.24 -19.87 0.37
C ASP A 683 -23.24 -19.14 1.72
N GLY A 684 -23.26 -17.81 1.70
CA GLY A 684 -23.30 -16.96 2.90
C GLY A 684 -24.66 -17.01 3.60
N ALA A 685 -24.66 -16.52 4.85
CA ALA A 685 -25.87 -16.45 5.67
C ALA A 685 -26.84 -15.40 5.11
N THR A 686 -26.29 -14.25 4.71
CA THR A 686 -27.07 -13.10 4.31
C THR A 686 -27.61 -13.28 2.90
N ARG A 687 -26.78 -13.45 1.86
CA ARG A 687 -27.21 -13.46 0.44
C ARG A 687 -27.93 -12.16 0.05
N PHE A 688 -27.21 -11.05 0.13
CA PHE A 688 -27.69 -9.68 -0.09
C PHE A 688 -28.60 -9.49 -1.32
N LEU A 689 -28.19 -10.02 -2.48
CA LEU A 689 -28.91 -9.90 -3.74
C LEU A 689 -29.92 -11.05 -3.83
N ARG A 690 -31.16 -10.77 -3.42
CA ARG A 690 -32.21 -11.79 -3.22
C ARG A 690 -33.53 -11.50 -3.93
N GLY A 691 -33.65 -10.34 -4.55
CA GLY A 691 -34.80 -9.97 -5.37
C GLY A 691 -34.81 -10.69 -6.72
N LEU A 692 -35.82 -10.41 -7.53
CA LEU A 692 -35.97 -10.96 -8.89
C LEU A 692 -34.70 -10.85 -9.75
N HIS A 693 -33.98 -9.72 -9.68
CA HIS A 693 -32.72 -9.57 -10.43
C HIS A 693 -31.64 -10.57 -10.02
N GLY A 694 -31.56 -10.97 -8.74
CA GLY A 694 -30.58 -11.94 -8.26
C GLY A 694 -30.77 -13.35 -8.79
N GLN A 695 -31.92 -13.63 -9.42
CA GLN A 695 -32.21 -14.92 -10.03
C GLN A 695 -31.63 -15.05 -11.44
N VAL A 696 -31.27 -13.93 -12.08
CA VAL A 696 -30.81 -13.92 -13.49
C VAL A 696 -29.58 -13.03 -13.74
N LEU A 697 -29.25 -12.11 -12.84
CA LEU A 697 -28.12 -11.18 -12.93
C LEU A 697 -27.24 -11.29 -11.67
N ASP A 698 -26.01 -10.79 -11.77
CA ASP A 698 -25.10 -10.60 -10.64
C ASP A 698 -24.78 -9.12 -10.38
N CYS A 699 -23.97 -8.87 -9.35
CA CYS A 699 -23.54 -7.53 -8.97
C CYS A 699 -22.79 -6.81 -10.10
N THR A 700 -21.97 -7.55 -10.86
CA THR A 700 -21.09 -6.99 -11.90
C THR A 700 -21.86 -6.55 -13.13
N THR A 701 -23.02 -7.15 -13.39
CA THR A 701 -23.92 -6.73 -14.47
C THR A 701 -24.36 -5.28 -14.29
N CYS A 702 -24.74 -4.89 -13.07
CA CYS A 702 -25.25 -3.55 -12.78
C CYS A 702 -24.16 -2.55 -12.39
N HIS A 703 -23.15 -3.00 -11.65
CA HIS A 703 -22.12 -2.13 -11.06
C HIS A 703 -20.76 -2.17 -11.76
N GLY A 704 -20.57 -3.09 -12.71
CA GLY A 704 -19.29 -3.42 -13.33
C GLY A 704 -18.49 -4.40 -12.47
N ALA A 705 -17.48 -5.04 -13.06
CA ALA A 705 -16.46 -5.74 -12.28
C ALA A 705 -15.76 -4.74 -11.33
N LEU A 706 -15.08 -5.23 -10.28
CA LEU A 706 -14.42 -4.38 -9.29
C LEU A 706 -13.49 -3.33 -9.93
N GLU A 707 -12.77 -3.73 -10.98
CA GLU A 707 -11.89 -2.87 -11.77
C GLU A 707 -12.67 -1.74 -12.44
N ASP A 708 -13.75 -2.06 -13.15
CA ASP A 708 -14.59 -1.07 -13.84
C ASP A 708 -15.28 -0.13 -12.84
N HIS A 709 -15.77 -0.69 -11.75
CA HIS A 709 -16.39 0.05 -10.66
C HIS A 709 -15.44 1.07 -10.03
N ALA A 710 -14.22 0.63 -9.73
CA ALA A 710 -13.17 1.47 -9.17
C ALA A 710 -12.77 2.59 -10.13
N VAL A 711 -12.69 2.31 -11.44
CA VAL A 711 -12.40 3.33 -12.46
C VAL A 711 -13.46 4.43 -12.46
N GLY A 712 -14.75 4.09 -12.47
CA GLY A 712 -15.83 5.09 -12.45
C GLY A 712 -15.76 6.01 -11.23
N LEU A 713 -15.46 5.46 -10.05
CA LEU A 713 -15.26 6.24 -8.83
C LEU A 713 -14.03 7.14 -8.91
N LEU A 714 -12.87 6.58 -9.30
CA LEU A 714 -11.61 7.31 -9.35
C LEU A 714 -11.60 8.42 -10.40
N LYS A 715 -12.31 8.26 -11.53
CA LYS A 715 -12.46 9.32 -12.54
C LYS A 715 -13.18 10.54 -11.96
N ARG A 716 -14.23 10.33 -11.16
CA ARG A 716 -14.92 11.44 -10.48
C ARG A 716 -14.02 12.15 -9.45
N GLU A 717 -13.27 11.38 -8.69
CA GLU A 717 -12.31 11.93 -7.72
C GLU A 717 -11.15 12.67 -8.41
N LEU A 718 -10.77 12.25 -9.63
CA LEU A 718 -9.76 12.94 -10.45
C LEU A 718 -10.25 14.30 -10.94
N GLU A 719 -11.50 14.41 -11.39
CA GLU A 719 -12.14 15.68 -11.79
C GLU A 719 -12.16 16.71 -10.65
N THR A 720 -12.22 16.23 -9.41
CA THR A 720 -12.21 17.05 -8.19
C THR A 720 -10.81 17.19 -7.57
N ASN A 721 -9.76 16.83 -8.33
CA ASN A 721 -8.35 16.95 -7.97
C ASN A 721 -7.96 16.26 -6.64
N LYS A 722 -8.61 15.14 -6.32
CA LYS A 722 -8.33 14.38 -5.10
C LYS A 722 -7.02 13.59 -5.25
N ARG A 723 -6.17 13.68 -4.22
CA ARG A 723 -4.83 13.06 -4.20
C ARG A 723 -4.96 11.55 -4.26
N GLY A 724 -4.14 10.95 -5.13
CA GLY A 724 -4.06 9.49 -5.27
C GLY A 724 -4.99 8.91 -6.33
N ALA A 725 -6.00 9.66 -6.80
CA ALA A 725 -6.91 9.22 -7.86
C ALA A 725 -6.14 8.83 -9.13
N LYS A 726 -5.33 9.75 -9.67
CA LYS A 726 -4.48 9.52 -10.85
C LYS A 726 -3.58 8.30 -10.69
N ARG A 727 -2.99 8.12 -9.50
CA ARG A 727 -2.07 7.02 -9.22
C ARG A 727 -2.80 5.68 -9.26
N LEU A 728 -3.90 5.52 -8.52
CA LEU A 728 -4.66 4.27 -8.52
C LEU A 728 -5.28 3.99 -9.88
N LEU A 729 -5.79 5.02 -10.57
CA LEU A 729 -6.37 4.89 -11.90
C LEU A 729 -5.36 4.33 -12.92
N SER A 730 -4.09 4.74 -12.84
CA SER A 730 -3.02 4.21 -13.71
C SER A 730 -2.63 2.75 -13.44
N GLN A 731 -3.13 2.16 -12.35
CA GLN A 731 -2.82 0.79 -11.92
C GLN A 731 -3.91 -0.22 -12.28
N ILE A 732 -5.09 0.25 -12.72
CA ILE A 732 -6.26 -0.58 -12.94
C ILE A 732 -6.47 -0.78 -14.44
N THR A 733 -6.55 -2.04 -14.87
CA THR A 733 -7.00 -2.42 -16.20
C THR A 733 -8.48 -2.80 -16.11
N PRO A 734 -9.40 -2.05 -16.76
CA PRO A 734 -10.81 -2.40 -16.75
C PRO A 734 -11.09 -3.70 -17.53
N GLN A 735 -12.20 -4.36 -17.19
CA GLN A 735 -12.65 -5.62 -17.82
C GLN A 735 -13.66 -5.33 -18.96
N SER A 736 -14.43 -4.25 -18.83
CA SER A 736 -15.50 -3.87 -19.75
C SER A 736 -15.04 -3.14 -21.03
N GLY A 737 -13.74 -2.84 -21.16
CA GLY A 737 -13.17 -2.17 -22.32
C GLY A 737 -12.26 -0.99 -21.97
N PRO A 738 -12.07 -0.03 -22.90
CA PRO A 738 -11.18 1.11 -22.70
C PRO A 738 -11.59 1.99 -21.51
N GLN A 739 -10.61 2.38 -20.70
CA GLN A 739 -10.80 3.12 -19.46
C GLN A 739 -11.47 4.50 -19.65
N ASP A 740 -11.27 5.13 -20.81
CA ASP A 740 -11.90 6.41 -21.18
C ASP A 740 -13.42 6.27 -21.36
N LYS A 741 -13.91 5.09 -21.76
CA LYS A 741 -15.33 4.81 -22.00
C LYS A 741 -16.14 4.56 -20.74
N ILE A 742 -15.50 4.28 -19.61
CA ILE A 742 -16.20 4.06 -18.34
C ILE A 742 -16.64 5.42 -17.75
N PRO A 743 -17.95 5.68 -17.58
CA PRO A 743 -18.41 6.99 -17.14
C PRO A 743 -18.12 7.21 -15.65
N PRO A 744 -17.70 8.43 -15.25
CA PRO A 744 -17.44 8.78 -13.86
C PRO A 744 -18.72 8.72 -13.03
N ARG A 745 -18.60 8.32 -11.76
CA ARG A 745 -19.73 8.30 -10.82
C ARG A 745 -19.32 8.70 -9.42
N THR A 746 -20.21 9.38 -8.71
CA THR A 746 -20.08 9.60 -7.26
C THR A 746 -20.80 8.48 -6.52
N ALA A 747 -20.10 7.78 -5.61
CA ALA A 747 -20.67 6.71 -4.79
C ALA A 747 -21.93 7.19 -4.05
N TRP A 748 -22.97 6.35 -4.00
CA TRP A 748 -24.29 6.60 -3.40
C TRP A 748 -25.10 7.77 -4.00
N ALA A 749 -24.45 8.72 -4.65
CA ALA A 749 -25.10 9.83 -5.32
C ALA A 749 -25.60 9.46 -6.73
N GLN A 750 -24.81 8.68 -7.46
CA GLN A 750 -25.10 8.17 -8.79
C GLN A 750 -25.12 6.64 -8.74
N THR A 751 -26.30 6.03 -8.84
CA THR A 751 -26.54 4.58 -8.74
C THR A 751 -26.93 4.02 -10.10
N PRO A 752 -26.91 2.69 -10.33
CA PRO A 752 -27.49 2.10 -11.54
C PRO A 752 -28.92 2.63 -11.77
N ASP A 753 -29.21 3.08 -12.97
CA ASP A 753 -30.55 3.55 -13.34
C ASP A 753 -31.39 2.38 -13.87
N CYS A 754 -32.54 2.12 -13.25
CA CYS A 754 -33.43 1.05 -13.70
C CYS A 754 -33.95 1.27 -15.13
N LEU A 755 -34.12 2.54 -15.54
CA LEU A 755 -34.58 2.86 -16.89
C LEU A 755 -33.54 2.61 -17.98
N ALA A 756 -32.28 2.35 -17.61
CA ALA A 756 -31.27 1.94 -18.58
C ALA A 756 -31.65 0.61 -19.24
N CYS A 757 -32.12 -0.34 -18.43
CA CYS A 757 -32.61 -1.65 -18.90
C CYS A 757 -34.11 -1.63 -19.19
N HIS A 758 -34.90 -0.93 -18.38
CA HIS A 758 -36.35 -0.86 -18.50
C HIS A 758 -36.80 0.42 -19.22
N GLN A 759 -36.37 0.58 -20.47
CA GLN A 759 -36.75 1.74 -21.26
C GLN A 759 -38.26 1.79 -21.43
N GLU A 760 -38.85 2.93 -21.09
CA GLU A 760 -40.30 3.15 -21.13
C GLU A 760 -41.10 2.07 -20.37
N PHE A 761 -40.50 1.46 -19.33
CA PHE A 761 -41.05 0.35 -18.56
C PHE A 761 -41.35 -0.91 -19.40
N GLY A 762 -40.70 -1.06 -20.55
CA GLY A 762 -40.79 -2.21 -21.44
C GLY A 762 -39.96 -3.42 -21.01
N ALA A 763 -39.78 -4.37 -21.95
CA ALA A 763 -38.96 -5.56 -21.72
C ALA A 763 -37.50 -5.17 -21.42
N PRO A 764 -36.86 -5.80 -20.41
CA PRO A 764 -35.53 -5.40 -19.99
C PRO A 764 -34.44 -5.79 -21.00
N ASP A 765 -33.45 -4.91 -21.17
CA ASP A 765 -32.15 -5.20 -21.81
C ASP A 765 -31.00 -5.01 -20.79
N PRO A 766 -30.55 -6.09 -20.12
CA PRO A 766 -29.49 -6.03 -19.11
C PRO A 766 -28.13 -5.57 -19.64
N SER A 767 -27.87 -5.64 -20.95
CA SER A 767 -26.59 -5.22 -21.54
C SER A 767 -26.31 -3.72 -21.37
N ARG A 768 -27.36 -2.95 -21.09
CA ARG A 768 -27.32 -1.50 -20.87
C ARG A 768 -27.18 -1.10 -19.39
N ALA A 769 -27.12 -2.07 -18.46
CA ALA A 769 -27.12 -1.76 -17.03
C ALA A 769 -25.87 -0.97 -16.58
N PHE A 770 -24.69 -1.54 -16.81
CA PHE A 770 -23.43 -0.93 -16.38
C PHE A 770 -23.15 0.39 -17.11
N GLY A 771 -22.63 1.38 -16.38
CA GLY A 771 -22.25 2.68 -16.93
C GLY A 771 -23.43 3.67 -17.06
N ASN A 772 -24.68 3.24 -16.91
CA ASN A 772 -25.83 4.13 -16.96
C ASN A 772 -26.27 4.49 -15.54
N TRP A 773 -25.81 5.65 -15.09
CA TRP A 773 -26.03 6.14 -13.72
C TRP A 773 -27.16 7.16 -13.65
N THR A 774 -27.87 7.16 -12.53
CA THR A 774 -28.84 8.20 -12.19
C THR A 774 -28.17 9.58 -12.12
N LYS A 775 -28.91 10.64 -12.49
CA LYS A 775 -28.39 12.01 -12.58
C LYS A 775 -28.56 12.76 -11.27
N ALA A 776 -29.68 12.58 -10.59
CA ALA A 776 -29.99 13.25 -9.33
C ALA A 776 -30.60 12.29 -8.28
N ALA A 777 -30.73 12.78 -7.04
CA ALA A 777 -31.33 12.01 -5.96
C ALA A 777 -32.76 11.51 -6.25
N PRO A 778 -33.67 12.30 -6.87
CA PRO A 778 -35.01 11.84 -7.23
C PRO A 778 -35.03 10.69 -8.25
N ASP A 779 -34.01 10.55 -9.09
CA ASP A 779 -33.95 9.51 -10.13
C ASP A 779 -33.59 8.13 -9.55
N ARG A 780 -33.03 8.09 -8.33
CA ARG A 780 -32.65 6.85 -7.66
C ARG A 780 -33.89 6.04 -7.36
N PHE A 781 -33.84 4.73 -7.58
CA PHE A 781 -34.96 3.83 -7.30
C PHE A 781 -35.57 4.05 -5.91
N LYS A 782 -34.76 4.28 -4.87
CA LYS A 782 -35.23 4.52 -3.49
C LYS A 782 -36.10 5.76 -3.30
N SER A 783 -36.03 6.69 -4.25
CA SER A 783 -36.56 8.05 -4.20
C SER A 783 -37.45 8.38 -5.40
N ARG A 784 -37.51 7.49 -6.39
CA ARG A 784 -38.29 7.66 -7.61
C ARG A 784 -39.76 7.35 -7.34
N LEU A 785 -40.63 8.12 -7.97
CA LEU A 785 -42.08 7.90 -7.99
C LEU A 785 -42.48 7.21 -9.30
N ASP A 786 -43.65 6.58 -9.30
CA ASP A 786 -44.33 6.17 -10.53
C ASP A 786 -44.67 7.37 -11.44
N GLU A 787 -45.19 7.08 -12.64
CA GLU A 787 -45.50 8.12 -13.64
C GLU A 787 -46.65 9.04 -13.21
N MET A 788 -47.42 8.64 -12.20
CA MET A 788 -48.51 9.42 -11.61
C MET A 788 -48.05 10.31 -10.43
N GLY A 789 -46.80 10.17 -9.98
CA GLY A 789 -46.31 10.83 -8.75
C GLY A 789 -47.00 10.34 -7.47
N ALA A 790 -47.68 9.20 -7.52
CA ALA A 790 -48.54 8.68 -6.46
C ALA A 790 -47.76 7.76 -5.52
N LEU A 791 -47.03 6.79 -6.06
CA LEU A 791 -46.39 5.75 -5.26
C LEU A 791 -44.87 5.78 -5.42
N SER A 792 -44.16 5.54 -4.32
CA SER A 792 -42.72 5.29 -4.35
C SER A 792 -42.44 3.94 -5.03
N CYS A 793 -41.45 3.86 -5.91
CA CYS A 793 -41.06 2.60 -6.55
C CYS A 793 -40.82 1.45 -5.54
N PRO A 794 -40.04 1.61 -4.45
CA PRO A 794 -39.83 0.56 -3.47
C PRO A 794 -41.08 0.19 -2.65
N ALA A 795 -42.08 1.07 -2.55
CA ALA A 795 -43.34 0.72 -1.90
C ALA A 795 -44.09 -0.38 -2.68
N CYS A 796 -44.04 -0.31 -4.01
CA CYS A 796 -44.71 -1.26 -4.89
C CYS A 796 -43.86 -2.49 -5.21
N HIS A 797 -42.55 -2.31 -5.39
CA HIS A 797 -41.65 -3.33 -5.91
C HIS A 797 -40.78 -4.00 -4.84
N GLY A 798 -40.72 -3.48 -3.61
CA GLY A 798 -39.76 -3.87 -2.59
C GLY A 798 -38.46 -3.05 -2.63
N ALA A 799 -37.61 -3.19 -1.61
CA ALA A 799 -36.34 -2.46 -1.54
C ALA A 799 -35.35 -2.90 -2.64
N GLN A 800 -34.33 -2.08 -2.91
CA GLN A 800 -33.29 -2.42 -3.90
C GLN A 800 -32.69 -3.79 -3.55
N HIS A 801 -32.31 -4.60 -4.54
CA HIS A 801 -31.76 -5.95 -4.30
C HIS A 801 -32.69 -6.95 -3.59
N ALA A 802 -33.91 -6.56 -3.24
CA ALA A 802 -34.97 -7.38 -2.64
C ALA A 802 -36.31 -7.17 -3.35
N LEU A 803 -36.26 -6.94 -4.67
CA LEU A 803 -37.43 -6.72 -5.52
C LEU A 803 -38.32 -7.97 -5.60
N TYR A 804 -39.64 -7.79 -5.58
CA TYR A 804 -40.62 -8.87 -5.65
C TYR A 804 -40.65 -9.57 -7.02
N PRO A 805 -40.80 -10.92 -7.06
CA PRO A 805 -40.69 -11.86 -5.94
C PRO A 805 -39.25 -11.94 -5.42
N ALA A 806 -39.09 -11.79 -4.10
CA ALA A 806 -37.80 -12.00 -3.44
C ALA A 806 -37.70 -13.43 -2.89
N VAL A 807 -36.48 -13.99 -2.86
CA VAL A 807 -36.20 -15.34 -2.35
C VAL A 807 -35.30 -15.23 -1.14
N ASN A 808 -35.85 -15.39 0.06
CA ASN A 808 -35.10 -15.21 1.30
C ASN A 808 -34.65 -16.58 1.89
N PRO A 809 -33.37 -16.74 2.28
CA PRO A 809 -32.87 -17.99 2.85
C PRO A 809 -33.48 -18.38 4.20
N TYR A 810 -34.14 -17.45 4.91
CA TYR A 810 -34.79 -17.67 6.21
C TYR A 810 -36.31 -17.84 6.09
N GLY A 811 -36.86 -18.01 4.88
CA GLY A 811 -38.28 -18.29 4.62
C GLY A 811 -38.76 -17.60 3.35
N ALA A 812 -39.42 -18.35 2.45
CA ALA A 812 -39.80 -17.88 1.12
C ALA A 812 -40.65 -16.59 1.13
N ASP A 813 -41.45 -16.41 2.18
CA ASP A 813 -42.40 -15.29 2.30
C ASP A 813 -41.83 -14.07 3.03
N ARG A 814 -40.60 -14.15 3.55
CA ARG A 814 -40.05 -13.17 4.49
C ARG A 814 -39.98 -11.75 3.95
N ASP A 815 -39.45 -11.58 2.74
CA ASP A 815 -39.44 -10.28 2.07
C ASP A 815 -40.80 -9.98 1.42
N ASN A 816 -41.59 -11.01 1.10
CA ASN A 816 -42.86 -10.90 0.36
C ASN A 816 -44.10 -10.65 1.27
N ILE A 817 -43.93 -10.28 2.53
CA ILE A 817 -45.03 -10.14 3.50
C ILE A 817 -46.14 -9.21 3.00
N GLN A 818 -45.78 -8.01 2.53
CA GLN A 818 -46.77 -7.02 2.10
C GLN A 818 -47.57 -7.47 0.87
N PRO A 819 -46.95 -7.94 -0.23
CA PRO A 819 -47.72 -8.42 -1.37
C PRO A 819 -48.57 -9.66 -1.01
N LEU A 820 -48.14 -10.52 -0.09
CA LEU A 820 -48.95 -11.62 0.42
C LEU A 820 -50.07 -11.15 1.37
N GLN A 821 -49.85 -10.09 2.14
CA GLN A 821 -50.86 -9.45 2.98
C GLN A 821 -52.01 -8.91 2.12
N TYR A 822 -51.69 -8.04 1.16
CA TYR A 822 -52.69 -7.23 0.45
C TYR A 822 -53.28 -7.86 -0.81
N GLN A 823 -52.49 -8.66 -1.56
CA GLN A 823 -52.94 -9.23 -2.84
C GLN A 823 -52.82 -10.75 -2.94
N LYS A 824 -52.33 -11.44 -1.89
CA LYS A 824 -52.10 -12.89 -1.87
C LYS A 824 -51.22 -13.39 -3.02
N LEU A 825 -50.36 -12.51 -3.55
CA LEU A 825 -49.51 -12.77 -4.71
C LEU A 825 -48.16 -12.10 -4.50
N ALA A 826 -47.09 -12.89 -4.34
CA ALA A 826 -45.71 -12.42 -4.17
C ALA A 826 -45.15 -11.80 -5.47
N ARG A 827 -45.66 -10.63 -5.84
CA ARG A 827 -45.27 -9.82 -7.01
C ARG A 827 -45.39 -8.34 -6.65
N PRO A 828 -44.89 -7.41 -7.48
CA PRO A 828 -45.15 -5.99 -7.29
C PRO A 828 -46.65 -5.70 -7.07
N MET A 829 -46.95 -4.67 -6.28
CA MET A 829 -48.33 -4.28 -5.99
C MET A 829 -49.10 -3.96 -7.28
N GLY A 830 -50.29 -4.54 -7.43
CA GLY A 830 -51.11 -4.37 -8.64
C GLY A 830 -50.73 -5.28 -9.81
N ALA A 831 -49.72 -6.15 -9.66
CA ALA A 831 -49.37 -7.12 -10.70
C ALA A 831 -50.55 -8.03 -11.07
N ARG A 832 -50.60 -8.44 -12.35
CA ARG A 832 -51.73 -9.20 -12.94
C ARG A 832 -53.08 -8.47 -12.85
N GLY A 833 -53.07 -7.13 -12.86
CA GLY A 833 -54.30 -6.33 -12.83
C GLY A 833 -54.97 -6.29 -11.46
N ASN A 834 -54.26 -6.63 -10.37
CA ASN A 834 -54.82 -6.61 -9.02
C ASN A 834 -54.91 -5.19 -8.43
N CYS A 835 -55.49 -4.26 -9.19
CA CYS A 835 -55.67 -2.85 -8.81
C CYS A 835 -56.59 -2.69 -7.59
N ALA A 836 -57.39 -3.73 -7.28
CA ALA A 836 -58.32 -3.78 -6.14
C ALA A 836 -57.64 -3.62 -4.76
N VAL A 837 -56.30 -3.78 -4.70
CA VAL A 837 -55.50 -3.46 -3.50
C VAL A 837 -55.77 -2.03 -3.05
N CYS A 838 -55.68 -1.06 -3.96
CA CYS A 838 -55.89 0.35 -3.65
C CYS A 838 -57.22 0.89 -4.16
N HIS A 839 -57.69 0.44 -5.32
CA HIS A 839 -58.89 0.94 -5.97
C HIS A 839 -60.15 0.18 -5.53
N LYS A 840 -61.20 0.90 -5.12
CA LYS A 840 -62.52 0.30 -4.82
C LYS A 840 -63.37 0.06 -6.09
N VAL A 841 -62.90 0.54 -7.24
CA VAL A 841 -63.53 0.35 -8.57
C VAL A 841 -62.57 -0.39 -9.48
N ALA A 842 -63.09 -1.33 -10.29
CA ALA A 842 -62.32 -2.06 -11.28
C ALA A 842 -61.63 -1.10 -12.26
N LYS A 843 -60.35 -1.36 -12.56
CA LYS A 843 -59.56 -0.61 -13.53
C LYS A 843 -59.16 -1.57 -14.66
N THR A 844 -59.32 -1.12 -15.90
CA THR A 844 -58.94 -1.88 -17.11
C THR A 844 -57.53 -1.56 -17.58
N ASP A 845 -56.99 -0.41 -17.18
CA ASP A 845 -55.70 0.12 -17.61
C ASP A 845 -54.87 0.59 -16.41
N SER A 846 -53.54 0.60 -16.56
CA SER A 846 -52.59 1.04 -15.53
C SER A 846 -52.00 2.38 -15.91
N LEU A 847 -52.48 3.46 -15.29
CA LEU A 847 -51.88 4.80 -15.47
C LEU A 847 -50.56 4.96 -14.72
N HIS A 848 -50.27 4.06 -13.77
CA HIS A 848 -48.99 4.05 -13.05
C HIS A 848 -47.82 3.65 -13.98
N HIS A 849 -48.09 2.76 -14.95
CA HIS A 849 -47.17 2.35 -16.01
C HIS A 849 -47.97 1.97 -17.29
N PRO A 850 -48.34 2.94 -18.15
CA PRO A 850 -49.20 2.69 -19.32
C PRO A 850 -48.66 1.65 -20.30
N ASN A 851 -47.34 1.53 -20.41
CA ASN A 851 -46.66 0.63 -21.35
C ASN A 851 -46.48 -0.81 -20.81
N MET A 852 -46.90 -1.09 -19.57
CA MET A 852 -46.60 -2.35 -18.89
C MET A 852 -47.71 -3.40 -19.05
N ILE A 853 -48.92 -3.01 -19.44
CA ILE A 853 -50.02 -3.95 -19.69
C ILE A 853 -49.82 -4.58 -21.06
N ARG A 854 -49.37 -5.84 -21.06
CA ARG A 854 -49.50 -6.69 -22.25
C ARG A 854 -50.99 -6.98 -22.41
N LYS A 855 -51.57 -6.57 -23.55
CA LYS A 855 -52.89 -7.08 -23.97
C LYS A 855 -52.83 -8.62 -23.93
N PRO A 856 -53.91 -9.28 -23.45
CA PRO A 856 -53.93 -10.72 -23.16
C PRO A 856 -53.42 -11.59 -24.30
#